data_AF-A0AAV2JZN7-F1
#
_entry.id   AF-A0AAV2JZN7-F1
#
_cell.length_a   1.000
_cell.length_b   1.000
_cell.length_c   1.000
_cell.angle_alpha   90.00
_cell.angle_beta   90.00
_cell.angle_gamma   90.00
#
_symmetry.space_group_name_H-M   'P 1'
#
loop_
_entity.id
_entity.type
_entity.pdbx_description
1 polymer ?
#
loop_
_entity_poly.entity_id
_entity_poly.type
_entity_poly.pdbx_seq_one_letter_code
_entity_poly.pdbx_strand_id
1 'polypeptide(L)'
;MSTLFSLCTTTGVKRLQQPSPKSSQSLLPILTSMVGIFLINSVLISASYERPCGKVWVVLICALLIPHVNAQAYLVSEELLQAEVSESLGKLKISLELCHMFRKTYEERRANLSQYQRNGNTVPPWDFSPQLVFSRLDLFTQRLVMVKEVLETVVDLFKLEKLEIGGVKGHILSQHVQILHQNFVEVYKNFVNKSSACLDLTNKDFDADVSTFQLLVEDTDRRLGAIFCQAFDSNPGLEHAFKVVDLFGSLCERSLVAADAVSRYPILLSMFDQELDNTRVLYRRHIQAADQRAWTPVNKNMPAVAGGLRWVHELKRRIQSLFSMFTQLSYPCLESAAGAQVIHKYEDTMQLLDRYASSLYDSWAQTVAQTSECNLSLPLITREPTSRLLSVNFNPQLVSVLREVKYLTCGQSEALPEAALLLYSRREHLWQYVSNLELTVHHYNKMTQSVLEVELPLVQAQLQNLDSELNKAQEVLQWNSEDIWPYILEVRDHVCELEARLQKSKENIEDIQRITRGWASPVFERREGKRDALLRLDEQTDKLENFYNMIRASGEKILFLLKSSLQLLGADESSEEWKAYLDYIDDMIMDGFFHSIRDSLQFLLDNTDQKSTAPLMEVLLDLNVPDLIFSPSLDYGTGDGLLDRVEVLIRNLFRMSSLVPRVAKHCGIPHYQVRHGENT
;
A
#
# COMPACT_ATOMS: atom_id res chain seq x y z
N MET A 1 -71.50 -19.99 -48.73
CA MET A 1 -71.07 -19.65 -47.36
C MET A 1 -70.70 -20.86 -46.51
N SER A 2 -71.48 -21.96 -46.49
CA SER A 2 -71.09 -23.23 -45.84
C SER A 2 -69.71 -23.77 -46.30
N THR A 3 -69.36 -23.61 -47.58
CA THR A 3 -68.06 -23.98 -48.16
C THR A 3 -66.89 -23.08 -47.78
N LEU A 4 -67.10 -21.75 -47.67
CA LEU A 4 -66.11 -20.80 -47.16
C LEU A 4 -65.90 -20.97 -45.64
N PHE A 5 -66.95 -21.39 -44.94
CA PHE A 5 -66.93 -21.69 -43.52
C PHE A 5 -66.16 -22.98 -43.23
N SER A 6 -66.44 -24.05 -43.98
CA SER A 6 -65.63 -25.27 -44.01
C SER A 6 -64.17 -24.99 -44.39
N LEU A 7 -63.91 -24.12 -45.38
CA LEU A 7 -62.53 -23.72 -45.68
C LEU A 7 -61.87 -22.98 -44.52
N CYS A 8 -62.52 -22.02 -43.86
CA CYS A 8 -61.92 -21.29 -42.74
C CYS A 8 -61.70 -22.18 -41.51
N THR A 9 -62.65 -23.06 -41.16
CA THR A 9 -62.51 -24.02 -40.05
C THR A 9 -61.48 -25.08 -40.35
N THR A 10 -61.46 -25.64 -41.56
CA THR A 10 -60.49 -26.68 -41.92
C THR A 10 -59.09 -26.09 -42.09
N THR A 11 -58.94 -24.85 -42.56
CA THR A 11 -57.62 -24.21 -42.73
C THR A 11 -57.07 -23.66 -41.41
N GLY A 12 -57.93 -23.15 -40.51
CA GLY A 12 -57.54 -22.75 -39.15
C GLY A 12 -57.21 -23.94 -38.25
N VAL A 13 -58.01 -25.00 -38.30
CA VAL A 13 -57.74 -26.27 -37.58
C VAL A 13 -56.53 -26.99 -38.17
N LYS A 14 -56.32 -26.99 -39.49
CA LYS A 14 -55.07 -27.51 -40.10
C LYS A 14 -53.85 -26.68 -39.75
N ARG A 15 -53.98 -25.35 -39.59
CA ARG A 15 -52.88 -24.49 -39.08
C ARG A 15 -52.57 -24.77 -37.61
N LEU A 16 -53.57 -25.09 -36.79
CA LEU A 16 -53.40 -25.60 -35.41
C LEU A 16 -52.85 -27.04 -35.35
N GLN A 17 -52.72 -27.75 -36.47
CA GLN A 17 -52.13 -29.10 -36.52
C GLN A 17 -50.71 -29.11 -37.13
N GLN A 18 -50.22 -27.99 -37.63
CA GLN A 18 -48.89 -27.88 -38.24
C GLN A 18 -47.88 -27.31 -37.24
N PRO A 19 -46.82 -28.05 -36.86
CA PRO A 19 -45.72 -27.48 -36.09
C PRO A 19 -44.91 -26.55 -37.01
N SER A 20 -44.92 -25.24 -36.76
CA SER A 20 -44.10 -24.29 -37.52
C SER A 20 -43.00 -23.71 -36.61
N PRO A 21 -41.72 -23.69 -37.05
CA PRO A 21 -40.56 -23.43 -36.20
C PRO A 21 -40.24 -21.94 -36.01
N LYS A 22 -41.25 -21.06 -35.90
CA LYS A 22 -41.03 -19.61 -35.73
C LYS A 22 -41.32 -19.20 -34.29
N SER A 23 -40.43 -18.36 -33.75
CA SER A 23 -40.36 -17.91 -32.36
C SER A 23 -41.74 -17.65 -31.73
N SER A 24 -41.93 -18.24 -30.55
CA SER A 24 -43.17 -18.34 -29.76
C SER A 24 -43.89 -17.00 -29.51
N GLN A 25 -43.16 -15.88 -29.52
CA GLN A 25 -43.72 -14.54 -29.32
C GLN A 25 -44.46 -13.99 -30.56
N SER A 26 -44.14 -14.46 -31.77
CA SER A 26 -44.73 -13.93 -33.02
C SER A 26 -46.10 -14.54 -33.36
N LEU A 27 -46.43 -15.70 -32.78
CA LEU A 27 -47.67 -16.44 -33.03
C LEU A 27 -48.78 -16.13 -32.01
N LEU A 28 -48.45 -15.54 -30.86
CA LEU A 28 -49.39 -15.18 -29.79
C LEU A 28 -50.50 -14.19 -30.24
N PRO A 29 -50.19 -13.13 -31.04
CA PRO A 29 -51.21 -12.24 -31.59
C PRO A 29 -52.08 -12.91 -32.66
N ILE A 30 -51.51 -13.89 -33.37
CA ILE A 30 -52.18 -14.62 -34.45
C ILE A 30 -53.14 -15.65 -33.86
N LEU A 31 -52.76 -16.33 -32.78
CA LEU A 31 -53.63 -17.24 -32.02
C LEU A 31 -54.74 -16.49 -31.30
N THR A 32 -54.47 -15.36 -30.64
CA THR A 32 -55.52 -14.51 -30.02
C THR A 32 -56.47 -13.91 -31.06
N SER A 33 -55.96 -13.52 -32.23
CA SER A 33 -56.77 -13.09 -33.38
C SER A 33 -57.59 -14.24 -33.96
N MET A 34 -57.01 -15.43 -34.16
CA MET A 34 -57.71 -16.60 -34.66
C MET A 34 -58.77 -17.08 -33.68
N VAL A 35 -58.44 -17.25 -32.39
CA VAL A 35 -59.39 -17.59 -31.31
C VAL A 35 -60.48 -16.53 -31.23
N GLY A 36 -60.13 -15.24 -31.35
CA GLY A 36 -61.10 -14.15 -31.44
C GLY A 36 -62.04 -14.28 -32.65
N ILE A 37 -61.51 -14.49 -33.85
CA ILE A 37 -62.27 -14.67 -35.10
C ILE A 37 -63.14 -15.94 -35.04
N PHE A 38 -62.65 -17.03 -34.43
CA PHE A 38 -63.39 -18.28 -34.28
C PHE A 38 -64.50 -18.19 -33.22
N LEU A 39 -64.26 -17.49 -32.10
CA LEU A 39 -65.30 -17.20 -31.11
C LEU A 39 -66.35 -16.24 -31.69
N ILE A 40 -65.95 -15.22 -32.45
CA ILE A 40 -66.84 -14.31 -33.19
C ILE A 40 -67.66 -15.08 -34.24
N ASN A 41 -67.04 -16.00 -34.98
CA ASN A 41 -67.75 -16.84 -35.94
C ASN A 41 -68.70 -17.83 -35.25
N SER A 42 -68.36 -18.36 -34.07
CA SER A 42 -69.28 -19.21 -33.28
C SER A 42 -70.50 -18.43 -32.78
N VAL A 43 -70.31 -17.15 -32.43
CA VAL A 43 -71.37 -16.19 -32.09
C VAL A 43 -72.25 -15.91 -33.31
N LEU A 44 -71.66 -15.66 -34.48
CA LEU A 44 -72.39 -15.43 -35.73
C LEU A 44 -73.18 -16.66 -36.21
N ILE A 45 -72.69 -17.88 -35.98
CA ILE A 45 -73.42 -19.12 -36.26
C ILE A 45 -74.58 -19.31 -35.28
N SER A 46 -74.38 -19.03 -33.98
CA SER A 46 -75.44 -19.16 -32.97
C SER A 46 -76.63 -18.22 -33.22
N ALA A 47 -76.39 -17.08 -33.87
CA ALA A 47 -77.43 -16.16 -34.30
C ALA A 47 -78.21 -16.63 -35.55
N SER A 48 -77.72 -17.64 -36.27
CA SER A 48 -78.32 -18.12 -37.54
C SER A 48 -78.88 -19.55 -37.48
N TYR A 49 -78.57 -20.31 -36.43
CA TYR A 49 -79.17 -21.62 -36.15
C TYR A 49 -79.62 -21.67 -34.69
N GLU A 50 -80.92 -21.79 -34.43
CA GLU A 50 -81.55 -21.95 -33.10
C GLU A 50 -81.16 -23.29 -32.42
N ARG A 51 -79.87 -23.57 -32.21
CA ARG A 51 -79.36 -24.77 -31.50
C ARG A 51 -78.10 -24.44 -30.68
N PRO A 52 -77.78 -25.20 -29.61
CA PRO A 52 -76.67 -24.91 -28.71
C PRO A 52 -75.32 -25.30 -29.34
N CYS A 53 -74.91 -24.56 -30.37
CA CYS A 53 -73.69 -24.81 -31.14
C CYS A 53 -72.43 -24.38 -30.38
N GLY A 54 -72.52 -23.34 -29.53
CA GLY A 54 -71.37 -22.77 -28.81
C GLY A 54 -70.67 -23.74 -27.86
N LYS A 55 -71.41 -24.61 -27.16
CA LYS A 55 -70.85 -25.62 -26.24
C LYS A 55 -69.92 -26.60 -26.98
N VAL A 56 -70.39 -27.14 -28.10
CA VAL A 56 -69.66 -28.13 -28.90
C VAL A 56 -68.39 -27.54 -29.49
N TRP A 57 -68.44 -26.30 -29.99
CA TRP A 57 -67.27 -25.63 -30.55
C TRP A 57 -66.20 -25.33 -29.51
N VAL A 58 -66.57 -24.82 -28.34
CA VAL A 58 -65.56 -24.51 -27.31
C VAL A 58 -64.99 -25.81 -26.71
N VAL A 59 -65.79 -26.88 -26.58
CA VAL A 59 -65.29 -28.22 -26.18
C VAL A 59 -64.32 -28.77 -27.23
N LEU A 60 -64.66 -28.68 -28.52
CA LEU A 60 -63.79 -29.12 -29.62
C LEU A 60 -62.47 -28.34 -29.64
N ILE A 61 -62.52 -27.03 -29.42
CA ILE A 61 -61.32 -26.18 -29.36
C ILE A 61 -60.46 -26.53 -28.15
N CYS A 62 -61.05 -26.73 -26.96
CA CYS A 62 -60.29 -27.18 -25.78
C CYS A 62 -59.65 -28.56 -25.99
N ALA A 63 -60.35 -29.48 -26.68
CA ALA A 63 -59.82 -30.79 -27.03
C ALA A 63 -58.69 -30.74 -28.08
N LEU A 64 -58.69 -29.73 -28.98
CA LEU A 64 -57.64 -29.49 -29.96
C LEU A 64 -56.47 -28.65 -29.41
N LEU A 65 -56.71 -27.84 -28.37
CA LEU A 65 -55.71 -26.98 -27.75
C LEU A 65 -54.64 -27.79 -27.00
N ILE A 66 -55.02 -28.88 -26.31
CA ILE A 66 -54.07 -29.72 -25.55
C ILE A 66 -53.02 -30.36 -26.49
N PRO A 67 -53.38 -31.06 -27.58
CA PRO A 67 -52.41 -31.57 -28.55
C PRO A 67 -51.57 -30.46 -29.21
N HIS A 68 -52.17 -29.29 -29.46
CA HIS A 68 -51.47 -28.16 -30.07
C HIS A 68 -50.45 -27.52 -29.12
N VAL A 69 -50.77 -27.34 -27.85
CA VAL A 69 -49.82 -26.86 -26.82
C VAL A 69 -48.67 -27.87 -26.69
N ASN A 70 -48.98 -29.16 -26.64
CA ASN A 70 -47.95 -30.21 -26.60
C ASN A 70 -47.05 -30.18 -27.85
N ALA A 71 -47.62 -29.95 -29.04
CA ALA A 71 -46.87 -29.91 -30.30
C ALA A 71 -46.07 -28.61 -30.51
N GLN A 72 -46.56 -27.46 -30.03
CA GLN A 72 -45.89 -26.17 -30.18
C GLN A 72 -44.75 -25.96 -29.17
N ALA A 73 -44.91 -26.48 -27.95
CA ALA A 73 -43.89 -26.41 -26.91
C ALA A 73 -42.99 -27.66 -26.87
N TYR A 74 -43.16 -28.61 -27.81
CA TYR A 74 -42.47 -29.91 -27.84
C TYR A 74 -42.49 -30.61 -26.48
N LEU A 75 -43.67 -30.63 -25.83
CA LEU A 75 -43.86 -31.27 -24.52
C LEU A 75 -44.03 -32.77 -24.72
N VAL A 76 -42.92 -33.50 -24.77
CA VAL A 76 -42.90 -34.96 -24.68
C VAL A 76 -42.71 -35.32 -23.21
N SER A 77 -43.64 -36.08 -22.62
CA SER A 77 -43.63 -36.43 -21.19
C SER A 77 -42.32 -37.03 -20.71
N GLU A 78 -41.69 -37.86 -21.55
CA GLU A 78 -40.43 -38.55 -21.24
C GLU A 78 -39.23 -37.59 -21.28
N GLU A 79 -39.22 -36.64 -22.22
CA GLU A 79 -38.14 -35.65 -22.36
C GLU A 79 -38.28 -34.50 -21.36
N LEU A 80 -39.48 -34.20 -20.87
CA LEU A 80 -39.73 -33.04 -20.02
C LEU A 80 -38.99 -33.12 -18.67
N LEU A 81 -38.95 -34.31 -18.06
CA LEU A 81 -38.28 -34.54 -16.78
C LEU A 81 -36.79 -34.96 -16.95
N GLN A 82 -36.40 -35.44 -18.15
CA GLN A 82 -35.06 -35.92 -18.46
C GLN A 82 -34.15 -34.87 -19.12
N ALA A 83 -34.73 -33.90 -19.84
CA ALA A 83 -34.00 -32.81 -20.46
C ALA A 83 -33.46 -31.81 -19.43
N GLU A 84 -32.71 -30.82 -19.90
CA GLU A 84 -32.19 -29.78 -19.05
C GLU A 84 -33.35 -29.02 -18.35
N VAL A 85 -33.35 -29.05 -17.01
CA VAL A 85 -34.46 -28.57 -16.16
C VAL A 85 -34.81 -27.10 -16.45
N SER A 86 -33.82 -26.27 -16.76
CA SER A 86 -33.96 -24.86 -17.13
C SER A 86 -34.78 -24.67 -18.42
N GLU A 87 -34.50 -25.47 -19.44
CA GLU A 87 -35.20 -25.46 -20.73
C GLU A 87 -36.64 -25.96 -20.58
N SER A 88 -36.82 -27.05 -19.83
CA SER A 88 -38.14 -27.61 -19.51
C SER A 88 -39.04 -26.61 -18.77
N LEU A 89 -38.49 -25.88 -17.79
CA LEU A 89 -39.23 -24.80 -17.10
C LEU A 89 -39.63 -23.66 -18.04
N GLY A 90 -38.76 -23.28 -18.98
CA GLY A 90 -39.09 -22.28 -20.01
C GLY A 90 -40.28 -22.72 -20.88
N LYS A 91 -40.26 -23.97 -21.36
CA LYS A 91 -41.35 -24.58 -22.14
C LYS A 91 -42.66 -24.64 -21.36
N LEU A 92 -42.61 -25.00 -20.08
CA LEU A 92 -43.79 -25.05 -19.21
C LEU A 92 -44.39 -23.67 -18.94
N LYS A 93 -43.57 -22.64 -18.70
CA LYS A 93 -44.05 -21.26 -18.50
C LYS A 93 -44.81 -20.76 -19.72
N ILE A 94 -44.25 -20.94 -20.93
CA ILE A 94 -44.92 -20.57 -22.18
C ILE A 94 -46.24 -21.34 -22.35
N SER A 95 -46.25 -22.64 -22.03
CA SER A 95 -47.43 -23.49 -22.16
C SER A 95 -48.55 -23.10 -21.20
N LEU A 96 -48.20 -22.76 -19.95
CA LEU A 96 -49.13 -22.22 -18.95
C LEU A 96 -49.67 -20.85 -19.36
N GLU A 97 -48.80 -19.95 -19.82
CA GLU A 97 -49.21 -18.64 -20.34
C GLU A 97 -50.20 -18.77 -21.49
N LEU A 98 -49.98 -19.69 -22.44
CA LEU A 98 -50.91 -19.97 -23.53
C LEU A 98 -52.27 -20.46 -23.02
N CYS A 99 -52.30 -21.36 -22.03
CA CYS A 99 -53.53 -21.86 -21.42
C CYS A 99 -54.29 -20.74 -20.69
N HIS A 100 -53.59 -19.93 -19.91
CA HIS A 100 -54.18 -18.79 -19.19
C HIS A 100 -54.67 -17.70 -20.15
N MET A 101 -53.92 -17.38 -21.20
CA MET A 101 -54.31 -16.40 -22.22
C MET A 101 -55.54 -16.85 -23.00
N PHE A 102 -55.65 -18.14 -23.33
CA PHE A 102 -56.85 -18.70 -23.95
C PHE A 102 -58.08 -18.56 -23.03
N ARG A 103 -57.92 -18.90 -21.75
CA ARG A 103 -58.99 -18.75 -20.74
C ARG A 103 -59.42 -17.30 -20.57
N LYS A 104 -58.45 -16.38 -20.42
CA LYS A 104 -58.69 -14.95 -20.30
C LYS A 104 -59.42 -14.40 -21.53
N THR A 105 -58.97 -14.77 -22.73
CA THR A 105 -59.61 -14.36 -24.00
C THR A 105 -61.05 -14.88 -24.08
N TYR A 106 -61.32 -16.11 -23.66
CA TYR A 106 -62.67 -16.64 -23.59
C TYR A 106 -63.56 -15.84 -22.62
N GLU A 107 -63.07 -15.56 -21.42
CA GLU A 107 -63.80 -14.80 -20.39
C GLU A 107 -64.10 -13.37 -20.85
N GLU A 108 -63.11 -12.68 -21.42
CA GLU A 108 -63.27 -11.35 -22.01
C GLU A 108 -64.30 -11.33 -23.15
N ARG A 109 -64.26 -12.33 -24.04
CA ARG A 109 -65.22 -12.42 -25.17
C ARG A 109 -66.62 -12.77 -24.69
N ARG A 110 -66.75 -13.63 -23.66
CA ARG A 110 -68.03 -13.96 -23.02
C ARG A 110 -68.67 -12.72 -22.37
N ALA A 111 -67.88 -11.90 -21.68
CA ALA A 111 -68.35 -10.68 -21.04
C ALA A 111 -68.83 -9.62 -22.06
N ASN A 112 -68.18 -9.58 -23.24
CA ASN A 112 -68.46 -8.60 -24.29
C ASN A 112 -69.38 -9.12 -25.42
N LEU A 113 -70.10 -10.23 -25.21
CA LEU A 113 -70.99 -10.82 -26.23
C LEU A 113 -72.06 -9.85 -26.76
N SER A 114 -72.52 -8.93 -25.91
CA SER A 114 -73.52 -7.90 -26.25
C SER A 114 -73.04 -6.90 -27.30
N GLN A 115 -71.72 -6.76 -27.52
CA GLN A 115 -71.13 -5.84 -28.50
C GLN A 115 -71.19 -6.39 -29.93
N TYR A 116 -71.45 -7.70 -30.12
CA TYR A 116 -71.47 -8.36 -31.42
C TYR A 116 -72.88 -8.45 -32.02
N GLN A 117 -73.57 -7.32 -32.18
CA GLN A 117 -74.92 -7.29 -32.76
C GLN A 117 -74.87 -7.24 -34.30
N ARG A 118 -75.77 -7.96 -34.97
CA ARG A 118 -76.03 -7.82 -36.41
C ARG A 118 -77.53 -7.65 -36.67
N ASN A 119 -77.89 -6.65 -37.47
CA ASN A 119 -79.24 -6.40 -37.95
C ASN A 119 -80.31 -6.32 -36.84
N GLY A 120 -80.00 -5.67 -35.71
CA GLY A 120 -80.96 -5.43 -34.63
C GLY A 120 -81.28 -6.64 -33.73
N ASN A 121 -80.72 -7.83 -34.00
CA ASN A 121 -80.89 -9.00 -33.14
C ASN A 121 -79.76 -9.10 -32.11
N THR A 122 -80.12 -9.27 -30.83
CA THR A 122 -79.20 -9.52 -29.73
C THR A 122 -78.67 -10.96 -29.78
N VAL A 123 -77.37 -11.13 -29.63
CA VAL A 123 -76.74 -12.46 -29.53
C VAL A 123 -77.18 -13.11 -28.21
N PRO A 124 -77.72 -14.34 -28.22
CA PRO A 124 -78.09 -15.02 -26.98
C PRO A 124 -76.85 -15.26 -26.11
N PRO A 125 -76.93 -15.03 -24.79
CA PRO A 125 -75.81 -15.28 -23.89
C PRO A 125 -75.43 -16.77 -23.90
N TRP A 126 -74.15 -17.07 -23.73
CA TRP A 126 -73.69 -18.44 -23.54
C TRP A 126 -74.22 -19.02 -22.23
N ASP A 127 -75.27 -19.84 -22.35
CA ASP A 127 -76.07 -20.43 -21.27
C ASP A 127 -75.47 -21.70 -20.64
N PHE A 128 -74.16 -21.96 -20.84
CA PHE A 128 -73.46 -23.10 -20.26
C PHE A 128 -72.56 -22.71 -19.10
N SER A 129 -72.43 -23.66 -18.16
CA SER A 129 -71.37 -23.61 -17.17
C SER A 129 -70.01 -23.78 -17.87
N PRO A 130 -69.03 -22.88 -17.61
CA PRO A 130 -67.69 -23.00 -18.19
C PRO A 130 -66.99 -24.29 -17.73
N GLN A 131 -67.37 -24.87 -16.58
CA GLN A 131 -66.85 -26.16 -16.11
C GLN A 131 -67.12 -27.31 -17.10
N LEU A 132 -68.23 -27.27 -17.85
CA LEU A 132 -68.56 -28.30 -18.84
C LEU A 132 -67.61 -28.31 -20.04
N VAL A 133 -66.85 -27.23 -20.20
CA VAL A 133 -66.04 -26.99 -21.39
C VAL A 133 -64.54 -26.96 -21.06
N PHE A 134 -64.20 -26.40 -19.91
CA PHE A 134 -62.82 -26.23 -19.49
C PHE A 134 -62.30 -27.33 -18.58
N SER A 135 -63.14 -28.24 -18.06
CA SER A 135 -62.72 -29.31 -17.12
C SER A 135 -61.43 -30.03 -17.53
N ARG A 136 -61.31 -30.43 -18.79
CA ARG A 136 -60.10 -31.11 -19.30
C ARG A 136 -58.88 -30.18 -19.42
N LEU A 137 -59.10 -28.91 -19.83
CA LEU A 137 -58.03 -27.92 -19.91
C LEU A 137 -57.56 -27.48 -18.52
N ASP A 138 -58.48 -27.40 -17.55
CA ASP A 138 -58.19 -27.08 -16.15
C ASP A 138 -57.35 -28.19 -15.51
N LEU A 139 -57.72 -29.46 -15.73
CA LEU A 139 -56.90 -30.61 -15.29
C LEU A 139 -55.51 -30.61 -15.92
N PHE A 140 -55.42 -30.30 -17.22
CA PHE A 140 -54.13 -30.16 -17.90
C PHE A 140 -53.29 -29.00 -17.36
N THR A 141 -53.91 -27.84 -17.12
CA THR A 141 -53.23 -26.67 -16.52
C THR A 141 -52.73 -26.99 -15.12
N GLN A 142 -53.55 -27.67 -14.29
CA GLN A 142 -53.14 -28.14 -12.96
C GLN A 142 -51.95 -29.11 -13.05
N ARG A 143 -51.98 -30.05 -14.01
CA ARG A 143 -50.86 -30.98 -14.20
C ARG A 143 -49.57 -30.26 -14.61
N LEU A 144 -49.66 -29.26 -15.51
CA LEU A 144 -48.51 -28.42 -15.88
C LEU A 144 -47.97 -27.61 -14.70
N VAL A 145 -48.84 -27.10 -13.83
CA VAL A 145 -48.43 -26.40 -12.59
C VAL A 145 -47.69 -27.36 -11.66
N MET A 146 -48.22 -28.56 -11.42
CA MET A 146 -47.54 -29.55 -10.56
C MET A 146 -46.16 -29.93 -11.10
N VAL A 147 -46.03 -30.17 -12.40
CA VAL A 147 -44.72 -30.48 -13.00
C VAL A 147 -43.77 -29.27 -12.91
N LYS A 148 -44.29 -28.05 -13.11
CA LYS A 148 -43.50 -26.83 -12.95
C LYS A 148 -42.97 -26.68 -11.52
N GLU A 149 -43.80 -26.88 -10.50
CA GLU A 149 -43.40 -26.79 -9.09
C GLU A 149 -42.32 -27.83 -8.72
N VAL A 150 -42.44 -29.04 -9.25
CA VAL A 150 -41.41 -30.08 -9.10
C VAL A 150 -40.09 -29.64 -9.73
N LEU A 151 -40.10 -29.13 -10.97
CA LEU A 151 -38.88 -28.69 -11.63
C LEU A 151 -38.28 -27.43 -10.98
N GLU A 152 -39.08 -26.49 -10.48
CA GLU A 152 -38.60 -25.32 -9.71
C GLU A 152 -37.88 -25.78 -8.43
N THR A 153 -38.44 -26.77 -7.74
CA THR A 153 -37.79 -27.41 -6.58
C THR A 153 -36.46 -28.08 -6.94
N VAL A 154 -36.40 -28.77 -8.07
CA VAL A 154 -35.18 -29.42 -8.56
C VAL A 154 -34.09 -28.40 -8.89
N VAL A 155 -34.44 -27.28 -9.54
CA VAL A 155 -33.48 -26.20 -9.82
C VAL A 155 -32.88 -25.64 -8.54
N ASP A 156 -33.70 -25.43 -7.51
CA ASP A 156 -33.20 -24.94 -6.22
C ASP A 156 -32.26 -25.94 -5.57
N LEU A 157 -32.65 -27.21 -5.45
CA LEU A 157 -31.83 -28.22 -4.79
C LEU A 157 -30.60 -28.66 -5.60
N PHE A 158 -30.56 -28.41 -6.91
CA PHE A 158 -29.34 -28.58 -7.71
C PHE A 158 -28.29 -27.49 -7.41
N LYS A 159 -28.66 -26.34 -6.84
CA LYS A 159 -27.68 -25.35 -6.37
C LYS A 159 -26.76 -25.91 -5.28
N LEU A 160 -27.19 -26.96 -4.57
CA LEU A 160 -26.40 -27.65 -3.54
C LEU A 160 -25.13 -28.31 -4.07
N GLU A 161 -25.06 -28.62 -5.36
CA GLU A 161 -23.86 -29.20 -5.98
C GLU A 161 -22.62 -28.31 -5.77
N LYS A 162 -22.81 -26.99 -5.81
CA LYS A 162 -21.74 -25.99 -5.73
C LYS A 162 -21.70 -25.26 -4.39
N LEU A 163 -22.51 -25.69 -3.43
CA LEU A 163 -22.61 -25.04 -2.13
C LEU A 163 -21.48 -25.52 -1.22
N GLU A 164 -20.44 -24.69 -1.11
CA GLU A 164 -19.31 -24.94 -0.21
C GLU A 164 -19.35 -23.99 0.99
N ILE A 165 -19.44 -24.57 2.19
CA ILE A 165 -19.48 -23.83 3.45
C ILE A 165 -18.06 -23.69 3.98
N GLY A 166 -17.60 -22.45 4.13
CA GLY A 166 -16.31 -22.12 4.76
C GLY A 166 -16.35 -22.15 6.29
N GLY A 167 -15.20 -21.91 6.93
CA GLY A 167 -15.09 -21.77 8.39
C GLY A 167 -14.66 -23.05 9.14
N VAL A 168 -14.63 -22.99 10.47
CA VAL A 168 -14.04 -24.03 11.33
C VAL A 168 -14.72 -25.39 11.18
N LYS A 169 -16.05 -25.40 11.00
CA LYS A 169 -16.84 -26.61 10.72
C LYS A 169 -17.20 -26.76 9.24
N GLY A 170 -16.67 -25.88 8.38
CA GLY A 170 -17.06 -25.75 6.99
C GLY A 170 -16.85 -27.03 6.18
N HIS A 171 -15.72 -27.70 6.37
CA HIS A 171 -15.43 -28.98 5.70
C HIS A 171 -16.46 -30.07 6.00
N ILE A 172 -16.81 -30.25 7.29
CA ILE A 172 -17.79 -31.28 7.71
C ILE A 172 -19.18 -30.93 7.17
N LEU A 173 -19.58 -29.66 7.25
CA LEU A 173 -20.88 -29.21 6.76
C LEU A 173 -20.98 -29.29 5.23
N SER A 174 -19.91 -28.98 4.51
CA SER A 174 -19.84 -29.13 3.05
C SER A 174 -19.94 -30.59 2.62
N GLN A 175 -19.29 -31.50 3.36
CA GLN A 175 -19.47 -32.95 3.15
C GLN A 175 -20.92 -33.39 3.37
N HIS A 176 -21.59 -32.87 4.42
CA HIS A 176 -23.00 -33.17 4.65
C HIS A 176 -23.89 -32.66 3.52
N VAL A 177 -23.62 -31.46 2.99
CA VAL A 177 -24.32 -30.90 1.83
C VAL A 177 -24.10 -31.75 0.59
N GLN A 178 -22.87 -32.21 0.33
CA GLN A 178 -22.54 -33.06 -0.81
C GLN A 178 -23.28 -34.41 -0.74
N ILE A 179 -23.32 -35.04 0.43
CA ILE A 179 -24.09 -36.27 0.66
C ILE A 179 -25.58 -36.02 0.41
N LEU A 180 -26.10 -34.92 0.92
CA LEU A 180 -27.50 -34.54 0.76
C LEU A 180 -27.86 -34.27 -0.72
N HIS A 181 -26.96 -33.63 -1.47
CA HIS A 181 -27.11 -33.45 -2.92
C HIS A 181 -27.10 -34.79 -3.67
N GLN A 182 -26.16 -35.69 -3.36
CA GLN A 182 -26.11 -37.03 -3.97
C GLN A 182 -27.39 -37.83 -3.72
N ASN A 183 -27.88 -37.82 -2.48
CA ASN A 183 -29.14 -38.47 -2.12
C ASN A 183 -30.33 -37.87 -2.90
N PHE A 184 -30.37 -36.54 -3.04
CA PHE A 184 -31.42 -35.87 -3.80
C PHE A 184 -31.38 -36.23 -5.29
N VAL A 185 -30.20 -36.28 -5.90
CA VAL A 185 -30.03 -36.68 -7.31
C VAL A 185 -30.53 -38.10 -7.55
N GLU A 186 -30.27 -39.02 -6.62
CA GLU A 186 -30.79 -40.40 -6.70
C GLU A 186 -32.33 -40.44 -6.56
N VAL A 187 -32.89 -39.70 -5.61
CA VAL A 187 -34.35 -39.58 -5.44
C VAL A 187 -35.00 -39.01 -6.70
N TYR A 188 -34.42 -37.95 -7.28
CA TYR A 188 -34.92 -37.35 -8.51
C TYR A 188 -34.83 -38.33 -9.68
N LYS A 189 -33.71 -39.02 -9.87
CA LYS A 189 -33.57 -40.05 -10.92
C LYS A 189 -34.62 -41.14 -10.79
N ASN A 190 -34.90 -41.60 -9.58
CA ASN A 190 -35.94 -42.59 -9.31
C ASN A 190 -37.35 -42.06 -9.61
N PHE A 191 -37.62 -40.79 -9.28
CA PHE A 191 -38.87 -40.12 -9.62
C PHE A 191 -39.06 -40.01 -11.14
N VAL A 192 -38.04 -39.56 -11.87
CA VAL A 192 -38.07 -39.44 -13.35
C VAL A 192 -38.37 -40.79 -14.01
N ASN A 193 -37.75 -41.87 -13.53
CA ASN A 193 -37.96 -43.22 -14.07
C ASN A 193 -39.39 -43.75 -13.85
N LYS A 194 -40.02 -43.42 -12.72
CA LYS A 194 -41.39 -43.84 -12.41
C LYS A 194 -42.43 -42.97 -13.13
N SER A 195 -42.15 -41.67 -13.24
CA SER A 195 -43.07 -40.65 -13.73
C SER A 195 -42.93 -40.34 -15.23
N SER A 196 -42.56 -41.32 -16.06
CA SER A 196 -42.31 -41.14 -17.50
C SER A 196 -43.54 -40.62 -18.27
N ALA A 197 -44.75 -40.89 -17.76
CA ALA A 197 -46.03 -40.40 -18.30
C ALA A 197 -46.61 -39.22 -17.50
N CYS A 198 -45.79 -38.23 -17.12
CA CYS A 198 -46.22 -37.12 -16.25
C CYS A 198 -47.38 -36.26 -16.78
N LEU A 199 -47.51 -36.08 -18.10
CA LEU A 199 -48.58 -35.28 -18.72
C LEU A 199 -49.87 -36.07 -19.03
N ASP A 200 -49.92 -37.37 -18.70
CA ASP A 200 -51.13 -38.17 -18.89
C ASP A 200 -52.16 -37.89 -17.78
N LEU A 201 -53.30 -37.33 -18.17
CA LEU A 201 -54.41 -36.99 -17.27
C LEU A 201 -55.15 -38.21 -16.73
N THR A 202 -54.94 -39.39 -17.31
CA THR A 202 -55.52 -40.65 -16.81
C THR A 202 -54.64 -41.33 -15.77
N ASN A 203 -53.37 -40.93 -15.68
CA ASN A 203 -52.41 -41.43 -14.71
C ASN A 203 -52.64 -40.78 -13.34
N LYS A 204 -53.27 -41.55 -12.45
CA LYS A 204 -53.49 -41.19 -11.04
C LYS A 204 -52.30 -41.53 -10.14
N ASP A 205 -51.39 -42.38 -10.61
CA ASP A 205 -50.21 -42.80 -9.84
C ASP A 205 -49.20 -41.64 -9.76
N PHE A 206 -49.15 -40.77 -10.76
CA PHE A 206 -48.29 -39.58 -10.77
C PHE A 206 -48.53 -38.66 -9.57
N ASP A 207 -49.78 -38.46 -9.15
CA ASP A 207 -50.08 -37.57 -8.01
C ASP A 207 -49.55 -38.17 -6.69
N ALA A 208 -49.56 -39.51 -6.58
CA ALA A 208 -48.98 -40.23 -5.45
C ALA A 208 -47.44 -40.22 -5.49
N ASP A 209 -46.84 -40.34 -6.68
CA ASP A 209 -45.40 -40.23 -6.89
C ASP A 209 -44.88 -38.82 -6.56
N VAL A 210 -45.60 -37.77 -6.98
CA VAL A 210 -45.30 -36.36 -6.61
C VAL A 210 -45.39 -36.15 -5.11
N SER A 211 -46.44 -36.69 -4.47
CA SER A 211 -46.59 -36.62 -3.00
C SER A 211 -45.43 -37.29 -2.28
N THR A 212 -45.00 -38.46 -2.76
CA THR A 212 -43.85 -39.19 -2.19
C THR A 212 -42.54 -38.42 -2.40
N PHE A 213 -42.35 -37.83 -3.59
CA PHE A 213 -41.21 -36.97 -3.88
C PHE A 213 -41.16 -35.74 -2.98
N GLN A 214 -42.31 -35.07 -2.77
CA GLN A 214 -42.43 -33.91 -1.89
C GLN A 214 -42.03 -34.24 -0.45
N LEU A 215 -42.43 -35.39 0.09
CA LEU A 215 -42.01 -35.82 1.44
C LEU A 215 -40.49 -35.97 1.57
N LEU A 216 -39.82 -36.48 0.53
CA LEU A 216 -38.36 -36.62 0.49
C LEU A 216 -37.65 -35.26 0.32
N VAL A 217 -38.24 -34.35 -0.44
CA VAL A 217 -37.82 -32.94 -0.54
C VAL A 217 -37.94 -32.26 0.82
N GLU A 218 -39.03 -32.46 1.55
CA GLU A 218 -39.19 -31.86 2.87
C GLU A 218 -38.16 -32.39 3.89
N ASP A 219 -37.82 -33.69 3.86
CA ASP A 219 -36.72 -34.23 4.68
C ASP A 219 -35.38 -33.57 4.32
N THR A 220 -35.14 -33.38 3.03
CA THR A 220 -33.96 -32.68 2.50
C THR A 220 -33.90 -31.23 3.00
N ASP A 221 -35.01 -30.50 2.94
CA ASP A 221 -35.11 -29.12 3.40
C ASP A 221 -34.91 -29.00 4.92
N ARG A 222 -35.45 -29.93 5.73
CA ARG A 222 -35.22 -29.95 7.19
C ARG A 222 -33.74 -30.15 7.52
N ARG A 223 -33.06 -31.06 6.83
CA ARG A 223 -31.62 -31.27 7.01
C ARG A 223 -30.82 -30.05 6.56
N LEU A 224 -31.23 -29.41 5.46
CA LEU A 224 -30.60 -28.18 4.97
C LEU A 224 -30.77 -27.02 5.95
N GLY A 225 -31.96 -26.85 6.55
CA GLY A 225 -32.22 -25.86 7.61
C GLY A 225 -31.36 -26.08 8.85
N ALA A 226 -31.17 -27.34 9.26
CA ALA A 226 -30.25 -27.69 10.34
C ALA A 226 -28.78 -27.37 10.01
N ILE A 227 -28.34 -27.67 8.78
CA ILE A 227 -26.99 -27.31 8.30
C ILE A 227 -26.82 -25.80 8.28
N PHE A 228 -27.82 -25.05 7.79
CA PHE A 228 -27.82 -23.59 7.81
C PHE A 228 -27.66 -23.05 9.23
N CYS A 229 -28.44 -23.53 10.19
CA CYS A 229 -28.33 -23.12 11.59
C CYS A 229 -26.94 -23.41 12.16
N GLN A 230 -26.38 -24.59 11.90
CA GLN A 230 -25.04 -24.95 12.38
C GLN A 230 -23.94 -24.10 11.74
N ALA A 231 -24.07 -23.79 10.45
CA ALA A 231 -23.16 -22.88 9.75
C ALA A 231 -23.28 -21.47 10.34
N PHE A 232 -24.50 -20.99 10.59
CA PHE A 232 -24.77 -19.68 11.16
C PHE A 232 -24.21 -19.53 12.58
N ASP A 233 -24.44 -20.52 13.45
CA ASP A 233 -24.03 -20.50 14.86
C ASP A 233 -22.51 -20.69 15.04
N SER A 234 -21.81 -21.24 14.05
CA SER A 234 -20.36 -21.47 14.11
C SER A 234 -19.53 -20.24 13.70
N ASN A 235 -20.19 -19.11 13.39
CA ASN A 235 -19.54 -17.91 12.86
C ASN A 235 -18.87 -17.07 13.96
N PRO A 236 -17.62 -16.60 13.77
CA PRO A 236 -16.94 -15.75 14.74
C PRO A 236 -17.29 -14.26 14.62
N GLY A 237 -17.99 -13.81 13.57
CA GLY A 237 -18.27 -12.39 13.36
C GLY A 237 -19.37 -12.11 12.34
N LEU A 238 -19.85 -10.85 12.33
CA LEU A 238 -21.01 -10.40 11.56
C LEU A 238 -20.84 -10.58 10.05
N GLU A 239 -19.68 -10.23 9.49
CA GLU A 239 -19.41 -10.37 8.05
C GLU A 239 -19.46 -11.83 7.60
N HIS A 240 -18.98 -12.76 8.43
CA HIS A 240 -19.06 -14.19 8.11
C HIS A 240 -20.50 -14.69 8.17
N ALA A 241 -21.29 -14.21 9.15
CA ALA A 241 -22.71 -14.53 9.25
C ALA A 241 -23.51 -14.07 8.02
N PHE A 242 -23.22 -12.87 7.49
CA PHE A 242 -23.78 -12.41 6.21
C PHE A 242 -23.37 -13.29 5.03
N LYS A 243 -22.09 -13.66 4.92
CA LYS A 243 -21.61 -14.55 3.85
C LYS A 243 -22.32 -15.91 3.87
N VAL A 244 -22.65 -16.46 5.04
CA VAL A 244 -23.44 -17.70 5.14
C VAL A 244 -24.85 -17.49 4.60
N VAL A 245 -25.51 -16.38 4.95
CA VAL A 245 -26.84 -16.06 4.43
C VAL A 245 -26.81 -15.88 2.91
N ASP A 246 -25.83 -15.16 2.38
CA ASP A 246 -25.65 -14.92 0.94
C ASP A 246 -25.34 -16.21 0.18
N LEU A 247 -24.54 -17.11 0.75
CA LEU A 247 -24.18 -18.40 0.17
C LEU A 247 -25.42 -19.27 -0.04
N PHE A 248 -26.32 -19.32 0.93
CA PHE A 248 -27.58 -20.07 0.81
C PHE A 248 -28.57 -19.34 -0.10
N GLY A 249 -28.58 -18.01 -0.12
CA GLY A 249 -29.35 -17.20 -1.06
C GLY A 249 -30.82 -17.60 -1.13
N SER A 250 -31.31 -17.97 -2.31
CA SER A 250 -32.72 -18.39 -2.50
C SER A 250 -33.09 -19.69 -1.77
N LEU A 251 -32.13 -20.50 -1.32
CA LEU A 251 -32.42 -21.68 -0.50
C LEU A 251 -33.05 -21.29 0.85
N CYS A 252 -32.72 -20.09 1.35
CA CYS A 252 -33.34 -19.52 2.56
C CYS A 252 -34.79 -19.09 2.34
N GLU A 253 -35.27 -18.98 1.10
CA GLU A 253 -36.66 -18.61 0.77
C GLU A 253 -37.58 -19.84 0.75
N ARG A 254 -37.03 -21.05 0.77
CA ARG A 254 -37.79 -22.32 0.83
C ARG A 254 -38.47 -22.43 2.18
N SER A 255 -39.76 -22.77 2.21
CA SER A 255 -40.63 -22.68 3.41
C SER A 255 -40.05 -23.27 4.70
N LEU A 256 -39.49 -24.47 4.65
CA LEU A 256 -38.94 -25.15 5.83
C LEU A 256 -37.59 -24.57 6.27
N VAL A 257 -36.73 -24.20 5.32
CA VAL A 257 -35.43 -23.55 5.60
C VAL A 257 -35.64 -22.13 6.10
N ALA A 258 -36.61 -21.41 5.53
CA ALA A 258 -37.02 -20.08 5.93
C ALA A 258 -37.51 -20.06 7.38
N ALA A 259 -38.27 -21.07 7.81
CA ALA A 259 -38.72 -21.17 9.20
C ALA A 259 -37.55 -21.19 10.20
N ASP A 260 -36.49 -21.93 9.87
CA ASP A 260 -35.26 -21.97 10.67
C ASP A 260 -34.45 -20.67 10.54
N ALA A 261 -34.33 -20.12 9.32
CA ALA A 261 -33.55 -18.92 9.05
C ALA A 261 -34.13 -17.66 9.68
N VAL A 262 -35.46 -17.54 9.76
CA VAL A 262 -36.16 -16.38 10.37
C VAL A 262 -35.72 -16.14 11.81
N SER A 263 -35.45 -17.22 12.56
CA SER A 263 -34.97 -17.12 13.95
C SER A 263 -33.58 -16.50 14.09
N ARG A 264 -32.79 -16.43 13.00
CA ARG A 264 -31.39 -16.00 13.00
C ARG A 264 -31.19 -14.54 12.58
N TYR A 265 -32.13 -13.94 11.84
CA TYR A 265 -32.05 -12.50 11.51
C TYR A 265 -32.03 -11.56 12.73
N PRO A 266 -32.77 -11.80 13.83
CA PRO A 266 -32.64 -11.00 15.04
C PRO A 266 -31.23 -11.06 15.66
N ILE A 267 -30.52 -12.18 15.50
CA ILE A 267 -29.14 -12.33 15.96
C ILE A 267 -28.21 -11.43 15.14
N LEU A 268 -28.39 -11.37 13.81
CA LEU A 268 -27.63 -10.43 12.94
C LEU A 268 -27.81 -8.97 13.41
N LEU A 269 -29.04 -8.58 13.72
CA LEU A 269 -29.32 -7.23 14.25
C LEU A 269 -28.58 -6.98 15.57
N SER A 270 -28.59 -7.95 16.49
CA SER A 270 -27.86 -7.82 17.77
C SER A 270 -26.33 -7.73 17.59
N MET A 271 -25.78 -8.49 16.63
CA MET A 271 -24.36 -8.44 16.30
C MET A 271 -23.97 -7.10 15.67
N PHE A 272 -24.84 -6.51 14.84
CA PHE A 272 -24.61 -5.18 14.28
C PHE A 272 -24.78 -4.08 15.33
N ASP A 273 -25.75 -4.21 16.25
CA ASP A 273 -25.89 -3.30 17.39
C ASP A 273 -24.61 -3.25 18.24
N GLN A 274 -24.02 -4.42 18.53
CA GLN A 274 -22.74 -4.53 19.24
C GLN A 274 -21.59 -3.91 18.45
N GLU A 275 -21.59 -4.05 17.13
CA GLU A 275 -20.57 -3.47 16.25
C GLU A 275 -20.63 -1.94 16.19
N LEU A 276 -21.83 -1.36 16.27
CA LEU A 276 -22.02 0.08 16.46
C LEU A 276 -21.48 0.54 17.82
N ASP A 277 -21.67 -0.24 18.89
CA ASP A 277 -21.07 0.07 20.20
C ASP A 277 -19.55 -0.01 20.19
N ASN A 278 -18.98 -1.03 19.53
CA ASN A 278 -17.54 -1.15 19.33
C ASN A 278 -16.99 0.09 18.61
N THR A 279 -17.70 0.56 17.58
CA THR A 279 -17.34 1.77 16.83
C THR A 279 -17.38 3.01 17.74
N ARG A 280 -18.40 3.15 18.59
CA ARG A 280 -18.49 4.24 19.59
C ARG A 280 -17.39 4.16 20.65
N VAL A 281 -16.95 2.95 21.04
CA VAL A 281 -15.81 2.75 21.95
C VAL A 281 -14.50 3.19 21.29
N LEU A 282 -14.29 2.81 20.02
CA LEU A 282 -13.12 3.23 19.25
C LEU A 282 -13.07 4.77 19.13
N TYR A 283 -14.23 5.38 18.87
CA TYR A 283 -14.35 6.83 18.85
C TYR A 283 -13.95 7.46 20.18
N ARG A 284 -14.55 7.03 21.30
CA ARG A 284 -14.22 7.55 22.63
C ARG A 284 -12.74 7.40 22.99
N ARG A 285 -12.14 6.25 22.66
CA ARG A 285 -10.70 6.01 22.90
C ARG A 285 -9.82 6.96 22.08
N HIS A 286 -10.22 7.25 20.84
CA HIS A 286 -9.49 8.17 19.96
C HIS A 286 -9.51 9.60 20.52
N ILE A 287 -10.68 10.09 20.93
CA ILE A 287 -10.82 11.41 21.57
C ILE A 287 -10.01 11.49 22.88
N GLN A 288 -10.14 10.49 23.77
CA GLN A 288 -9.38 10.46 25.03
C GLN A 288 -7.87 10.46 24.81
N ALA A 289 -7.38 9.76 23.78
CA ALA A 289 -5.97 9.74 23.45
C ALA A 289 -5.47 11.09 22.92
N ALA A 290 -6.31 11.83 22.19
CA ALA A 290 -6.01 13.19 21.75
C ALA A 290 -5.90 14.15 22.93
N ASP A 291 -6.83 14.08 23.89
CA ASP A 291 -6.85 14.91 25.09
C ASP A 291 -5.62 14.68 25.98
N GLN A 292 -5.23 13.42 26.18
CA GLN A 292 -4.09 13.06 27.03
C GLN A 292 -2.73 13.42 26.43
N ARG A 293 -2.61 13.38 25.09
CA ARG A 293 -1.32 13.54 24.41
C ARG A 293 -1.12 14.93 23.81
N ALA A 294 -2.14 15.77 23.82
CA ALA A 294 -2.19 17.05 23.09
C ALA A 294 -1.97 16.93 21.57
N TRP A 295 -2.04 15.71 21.01
CA TRP A 295 -1.97 15.45 19.56
C TRP A 295 -2.86 14.28 19.16
N THR A 296 -3.47 14.38 17.97
CA THR A 296 -4.43 13.39 17.47
C THR A 296 -3.73 12.14 16.94
N PRO A 297 -4.07 10.93 17.44
CA PRO A 297 -3.53 9.69 16.90
C PRO A 297 -3.93 9.52 15.43
N VAL A 298 -2.95 9.52 14.54
CA VAL A 298 -3.12 9.33 13.09
C VAL A 298 -2.23 8.22 12.56
N ASN A 299 -2.53 7.74 11.36
CA ASN A 299 -1.70 6.75 10.66
C ASN A 299 -0.28 7.27 10.43
N LYS A 300 0.69 6.35 10.33
CA LYS A 300 2.10 6.70 10.09
C LYS A 300 2.24 7.61 8.86
N ASN A 301 3.07 8.65 9.00
CA ASN A 301 3.35 9.66 7.97
C ASN A 301 2.13 10.48 7.52
N MET A 302 1.00 10.43 8.22
CA MET A 302 -0.14 11.32 7.95
C MET A 302 -0.08 12.57 8.82
N PRO A 303 -0.49 13.72 8.26
CA PRO A 303 -0.67 14.93 9.04
C PRO A 303 -2.00 14.85 9.83
N ALA A 304 -2.19 15.76 10.79
CA ALA A 304 -3.21 15.65 11.84
C ALA A 304 -4.65 15.70 11.29
N VAL A 305 -4.94 16.62 10.38
CA VAL A 305 -6.29 16.86 9.83
C VAL A 305 -6.62 15.78 8.82
N ALA A 306 -5.82 15.61 7.77
CA ALA A 306 -6.07 14.60 6.75
C ALA A 306 -6.04 13.17 7.33
N GLY A 307 -5.17 12.90 8.31
CA GLY A 307 -5.14 11.64 9.03
C GLY A 307 -6.40 11.41 9.87
N GLY A 308 -6.86 12.44 10.58
CA GLY A 308 -8.11 12.40 11.34
C GLY A 308 -9.34 12.18 10.46
N LEU A 309 -9.45 12.92 9.35
CA LEU A 309 -10.54 12.76 8.37
C LEU A 309 -10.53 11.37 7.74
N ARG A 310 -9.34 10.84 7.41
CA ARG A 310 -9.22 9.48 6.89
C ARG A 310 -9.67 8.43 7.91
N TRP A 311 -9.29 8.58 9.18
CA TRP A 311 -9.72 7.67 10.23
C TRP A 311 -11.26 7.68 10.39
N VAL A 312 -11.89 8.85 10.32
CA VAL A 312 -13.36 8.96 10.31
C VAL A 312 -13.95 8.22 9.11
N HIS A 313 -13.39 8.43 7.91
CA HIS A 313 -13.84 7.76 6.69
C HIS A 313 -13.72 6.24 6.78
N GLU A 314 -12.64 5.74 7.37
CA GLU A 314 -12.41 4.30 7.59
C GLU A 314 -13.48 3.71 8.53
N LEU A 315 -13.81 4.41 9.62
CA LEU A 315 -14.90 3.99 10.52
C LEU A 315 -16.27 4.03 9.85
N LYS A 316 -16.59 5.11 9.11
CA LYS A 316 -17.84 5.22 8.36
C LYS A 316 -17.98 4.10 7.34
N ARG A 317 -16.94 3.84 6.54
CA ARG A 317 -16.94 2.77 5.54
C ARG A 317 -17.18 1.41 6.18
N ARG A 318 -16.59 1.14 7.34
CA ARG A 318 -16.78 -0.11 8.09
C ARG A 318 -18.26 -0.32 8.43
N ILE A 319 -18.92 0.67 9.03
CA ILE A 319 -20.34 0.52 9.42
C ILE A 319 -21.29 0.59 8.22
N GLN A 320 -20.99 1.40 7.21
CA GLN A 320 -21.77 1.50 5.97
C GLN A 320 -21.76 0.18 5.18
N SER A 321 -20.61 -0.47 5.07
CA SER A 321 -20.48 -1.77 4.38
C SER A 321 -21.31 -2.85 5.06
N LEU A 322 -21.41 -2.83 6.39
CA LEU A 322 -22.23 -3.77 7.14
C LEU A 322 -23.72 -3.44 6.98
N PHE A 323 -24.07 -2.16 7.03
CA PHE A 323 -25.43 -1.69 6.83
C PHE A 323 -25.96 -2.01 5.42
N SER A 324 -25.13 -1.86 4.38
CA SER A 324 -25.54 -2.20 3.01
C SER A 324 -25.89 -3.68 2.83
N MET A 325 -25.24 -4.59 3.57
CA MET A 325 -25.58 -6.01 3.52
C MET A 325 -27.01 -6.27 4.03
N PHE A 326 -27.47 -5.56 5.07
CA PHE A 326 -28.86 -5.66 5.52
C PHE A 326 -29.86 -5.21 4.46
N THR A 327 -29.52 -4.20 3.66
CA THR A 327 -30.40 -3.72 2.57
C THR A 327 -30.52 -4.69 1.40
N GLN A 328 -29.59 -5.65 1.29
CA GLN A 328 -29.57 -6.66 0.23
C GLN A 328 -30.29 -7.95 0.62
N LEU A 329 -30.69 -8.11 1.89
CA LEU A 329 -31.41 -9.29 2.36
C LEU A 329 -32.86 -9.30 1.86
N SER A 330 -33.35 -10.46 1.39
CA SER A 330 -34.76 -10.67 1.03
C SER A 330 -35.72 -10.50 2.22
N TYR A 331 -35.25 -10.79 3.44
CA TYR A 331 -36.08 -10.72 4.65
C TYR A 331 -36.06 -9.30 5.27
N PRO A 332 -37.22 -8.67 5.54
CA PRO A 332 -37.33 -7.29 6.03
C PRO A 332 -36.99 -7.16 7.52
N CYS A 333 -35.79 -7.58 7.93
CA CYS A 333 -35.33 -7.51 9.32
C CYS A 333 -35.29 -6.08 9.87
N LEU A 334 -35.03 -5.10 9.01
CA LEU A 334 -34.95 -3.67 9.36
C LEU A 334 -36.31 -3.04 9.70
N GLU A 335 -37.43 -3.63 9.26
CA GLU A 335 -38.78 -3.12 9.57
C GLU A 335 -39.26 -3.50 10.98
N SER A 336 -38.52 -4.38 11.67
CA SER A 336 -38.81 -4.75 13.04
C SER A 336 -38.51 -3.60 14.02
N ALA A 337 -39.13 -3.64 15.21
CA ALA A 337 -38.85 -2.65 16.26
C ALA A 337 -37.36 -2.63 16.66
N ALA A 338 -36.70 -3.79 16.67
CA ALA A 338 -35.25 -3.89 16.90
C ALA A 338 -34.46 -3.29 15.72
N GLY A 339 -34.89 -3.52 14.48
CA GLY A 339 -34.31 -2.92 13.27
C GLY A 339 -34.35 -1.39 13.30
N ALA A 340 -35.50 -0.82 13.66
CA ALA A 340 -35.66 0.63 13.79
C ALA A 340 -34.71 1.25 14.84
N GLN A 341 -34.52 0.57 15.98
CA GLN A 341 -33.56 1.01 17.01
C GLN A 341 -32.13 1.01 16.49
N VAL A 342 -31.74 -0.03 15.77
CA VAL A 342 -30.39 -0.18 15.20
C VAL A 342 -30.14 0.85 14.08
N ILE A 343 -31.13 1.15 13.25
CA ILE A 343 -31.06 2.24 12.25
C ILE A 343 -30.80 3.57 12.94
N HIS A 344 -31.58 3.89 13.98
CA HIS A 344 -31.40 5.15 14.72
C HIS A 344 -30.00 5.24 15.34
N LYS A 345 -29.51 4.16 15.95
CA LYS A 345 -28.15 4.10 16.52
C LYS A 345 -27.07 4.24 15.45
N TYR A 346 -27.27 3.68 14.26
CA TYR A 346 -26.38 3.83 13.12
C TYR A 346 -26.34 5.29 12.63
N GLU A 347 -27.49 5.92 12.43
CA GLU A 347 -27.60 7.33 12.04
C GLU A 347 -26.94 8.25 13.05
N ASP A 348 -27.19 8.05 14.35
CA ASP A 348 -26.55 8.79 15.43
C ASP A 348 -25.02 8.66 15.38
N THR A 349 -24.52 7.46 15.12
CA THR A 349 -23.08 7.19 15.04
C THR A 349 -22.46 7.84 13.81
N MET A 350 -23.15 7.80 12.67
CA MET A 350 -22.75 8.51 11.46
C MET A 350 -22.67 10.03 11.70
N GLN A 351 -23.71 10.62 12.31
CA GLN A 351 -23.74 12.05 12.64
C GLN A 351 -22.63 12.45 13.63
N LEU A 352 -22.32 11.59 14.61
CA LEU A 352 -21.21 11.83 15.54
C LEU A 352 -19.87 11.91 14.79
N LEU A 353 -19.66 10.99 13.85
CA LEU A 353 -18.46 10.95 13.00
C LEU A 353 -18.40 12.15 12.04
N ASP A 354 -19.53 12.56 11.45
CA ASP A 354 -19.64 13.78 10.63
C ASP A 354 -19.27 15.04 11.42
N ARG A 355 -19.87 15.23 12.60
CA ARG A 355 -19.60 16.41 13.45
C ARG A 355 -18.12 16.52 13.82
N TYR A 356 -17.48 15.40 14.15
CA TYR A 356 -16.05 15.39 14.42
C TYR A 356 -15.22 15.77 13.19
N ALA A 357 -15.51 15.20 12.02
CA ALA A 357 -14.82 15.52 10.78
C ALA A 357 -14.94 17.01 10.42
N SER A 358 -16.16 17.57 10.43
CA SER A 358 -16.38 18.99 10.16
C SER A 358 -15.68 19.87 11.18
N SER A 359 -15.77 19.56 12.49
CA SER A 359 -15.09 20.36 13.52
C SER A 359 -13.57 20.40 13.35
N LEU A 360 -12.96 19.27 12.96
CA LEU A 360 -11.53 19.17 12.74
C LEU A 360 -11.10 19.97 11.50
N TYR A 361 -11.87 19.88 10.42
CA TYR A 361 -11.62 20.62 9.19
C TYR A 361 -11.83 22.12 9.37
N ASP A 362 -12.95 22.54 9.94
CA ASP A 362 -13.31 23.95 10.12
C ASP A 362 -12.30 24.67 11.01
N SER A 363 -11.87 24.02 12.09
CA SER A 363 -10.82 24.56 12.97
C SER A 363 -9.50 24.78 12.24
N TRP A 364 -9.12 23.86 11.34
CA TRP A 364 -7.92 24.02 10.54
C TRP A 364 -8.10 25.09 9.46
N ALA A 365 -9.22 25.08 8.74
CA ALA A 365 -9.50 26.01 7.65
C ALA A 365 -9.54 27.46 8.11
N GLN A 366 -10.03 27.73 9.33
CA GLN A 366 -10.04 29.07 9.92
C GLN A 366 -8.66 29.54 10.38
N THR A 367 -7.80 28.64 10.84
CA THR A 367 -6.49 28.99 11.43
C THR A 367 -5.35 28.95 10.42
N VAL A 368 -5.45 28.18 9.34
CA VAL A 368 -4.36 27.94 8.38
C VAL A 368 -3.88 29.21 7.68
N ALA A 369 -4.78 30.13 7.33
CA ALA A 369 -4.41 31.38 6.66
C ALA A 369 -3.52 32.23 7.58
N GLN A 370 -4.01 32.57 8.77
CA GLN A 370 -3.28 33.39 9.73
C GLN A 370 -1.96 32.73 10.16
N THR A 371 -1.97 31.44 10.47
CA THR A 371 -0.77 30.73 10.91
C THR A 371 0.28 30.62 9.81
N SER A 372 -0.13 30.41 8.55
CA SER A 372 0.80 30.40 7.42
C SER A 372 1.44 31.77 7.20
N GLU A 373 0.64 32.84 7.23
CA GLU A 373 1.12 34.21 7.03
C GLU A 373 2.08 34.65 8.14
N CYS A 374 1.74 34.39 9.40
CA CYS A 374 2.62 34.68 10.54
C CYS A 374 3.93 33.90 10.50
N ASN A 375 3.93 32.65 10.02
CA ASN A 375 5.16 31.87 9.94
C ASN A 375 6.03 32.25 8.75
N LEU A 376 5.42 32.75 7.67
CA LEU A 376 6.16 33.21 6.50
C LEU A 376 6.73 34.63 6.67
N SER A 377 6.21 35.42 7.61
CA SER A 377 6.79 36.70 8.00
C SER A 377 7.96 36.58 8.98
N LEU A 378 8.31 35.35 9.38
CA LEU A 378 9.51 35.10 10.17
C LEU A 378 10.79 35.22 9.32
N PRO A 379 11.93 35.57 9.95
CA PRO A 379 13.22 35.63 9.25
C PRO A 379 13.65 34.26 8.74
N LEU A 380 14.56 34.22 7.76
CA LEU A 380 15.02 32.98 7.11
C LEU A 380 15.90 32.12 8.02
N ILE A 381 16.77 32.76 8.81
CA ILE A 381 17.74 32.10 9.69
C ILE A 381 17.59 32.68 11.10
N THR A 382 17.80 31.84 12.12
CA THR A 382 17.90 32.27 13.51
C THR A 382 19.22 31.82 14.11
N ARG A 383 19.71 32.56 15.10
CA ARG A 383 20.96 32.28 15.81
C ARG A 383 20.66 31.90 17.25
N GLU A 384 21.18 30.77 17.68
CA GLU A 384 20.94 30.31 19.05
C GLU A 384 21.71 31.22 20.04
N PRO A 385 21.05 31.73 21.11
CA PRO A 385 21.64 32.75 21.98
C PRO A 385 22.85 32.26 22.79
N THR A 386 22.96 30.95 23.05
CA THR A 386 24.03 30.34 23.85
C THR A 386 25.20 29.88 23.00
N SER A 387 24.94 29.12 21.93
CA SER A 387 25.97 28.51 21.09
C SER A 387 26.42 29.41 19.93
N ARG A 388 25.65 30.47 19.62
CA ARG A 388 25.79 31.31 18.42
C ARG A 388 25.74 30.55 17.08
N LEU A 389 25.30 29.28 17.08
CA LEU A 389 25.10 28.50 15.87
C LEU A 389 23.87 28.97 15.11
N LEU A 390 23.93 28.90 13.80
CA LEU A 390 22.82 29.24 12.92
C LEU A 390 21.89 28.04 12.75
N SER A 391 20.60 28.32 12.56
CA SER A 391 19.59 27.34 12.20
C SER A 391 18.58 27.96 11.23
N VAL A 392 18.10 27.17 10.25
CA VAL A 392 17.08 27.63 9.31
C VAL A 392 15.74 27.73 10.03
N ASN A 393 15.13 28.90 9.97
CA ASN A 393 13.90 29.21 10.70
C ASN A 393 12.66 28.89 9.86
N PHE A 394 12.57 27.63 9.40
CA PHE A 394 11.41 27.14 8.69
C PHE A 394 10.48 26.39 9.64
N ASN A 395 9.34 26.99 9.99
CA ASN A 395 8.46 26.44 11.01
C ASN A 395 7.87 25.08 10.58
N PRO A 396 7.96 24.02 11.42
CA PRO A 396 7.36 22.71 11.15
C PRO A 396 5.85 22.75 10.81
N GLN A 397 5.13 23.78 11.27
CA GLN A 397 3.73 23.99 10.93
C GLN A 397 3.53 24.23 9.42
N LEU A 398 4.44 24.93 8.73
CA LEU A 398 4.37 25.12 7.29
C LEU A 398 4.55 23.79 6.54
N VAL A 399 5.48 22.94 7.00
CA VAL A 399 5.63 21.57 6.48
C VAL A 399 4.34 20.76 6.69
N SER A 400 3.72 20.90 7.87
CA SER A 400 2.43 20.27 8.17
C SER A 400 1.37 20.71 7.17
N VAL A 401 1.18 22.02 6.95
CA VAL A 401 0.21 22.57 5.99
C VAL A 401 0.46 22.05 4.57
N LEU A 402 1.71 22.03 4.11
CA LEU A 402 2.05 21.49 2.78
C LEU A 402 1.69 20.00 2.66
N ARG A 403 1.87 19.22 3.73
CA ARG A 403 1.45 17.82 3.78
C ARG A 403 -0.07 17.70 3.82
N GLU A 404 -0.76 18.51 4.63
CA GLU A 404 -2.23 18.53 4.70
C GLU A 404 -2.83 18.75 3.31
N VAL A 405 -2.42 19.82 2.62
CA VAL A 405 -2.92 20.15 1.28
C VAL A 405 -2.68 19.00 0.30
N LYS A 406 -1.50 18.36 0.34
CA LYS A 406 -1.19 17.21 -0.50
C LYS A 406 -2.16 16.04 -0.27
N TYR A 407 -2.39 15.66 0.99
CA TYR A 407 -3.27 14.53 1.31
C TYR A 407 -4.74 14.84 1.05
N LEU A 408 -5.20 16.06 1.36
CA LEU A 408 -6.58 16.48 1.15
C LEU A 408 -6.92 16.60 -0.35
N THR A 409 -5.97 17.04 -1.19
CA THR A 409 -6.14 17.08 -2.65
C THR A 409 -6.35 15.68 -3.24
N CYS A 410 -5.65 14.67 -2.73
CA CYS A 410 -5.84 13.28 -3.14
C CYS A 410 -7.17 12.68 -2.64
N GLY A 411 -7.74 13.22 -1.55
CA GLY A 411 -8.90 12.65 -0.86
C GLY A 411 -10.28 13.10 -1.38
N GLN A 412 -10.34 14.09 -2.28
CA GLN A 412 -11.59 14.69 -2.81
C GLN A 412 -12.65 14.97 -1.74
N SER A 413 -12.26 15.61 -0.63
CA SER A 413 -13.22 16.07 0.38
C SER A 413 -12.93 17.53 0.68
N GLU A 414 -13.91 18.37 0.31
CA GLU A 414 -14.03 19.80 0.64
C GLU A 414 -13.09 20.79 -0.08
N ALA A 415 -13.58 22.02 -0.22
CA ALA A 415 -12.91 23.10 -0.93
C ALA A 415 -11.76 23.65 -0.08
N LEU A 416 -10.52 23.38 -0.48
CA LEU A 416 -9.33 23.80 0.27
C LEU A 416 -9.23 25.33 0.41
N PRO A 417 -8.81 25.84 1.59
CA PRO A 417 -8.56 27.27 1.78
C PRO A 417 -7.56 27.81 0.77
N GLU A 418 -7.87 28.96 0.15
CA GLU A 418 -7.05 29.57 -0.90
C GLU A 418 -5.62 29.86 -0.42
N ALA A 419 -5.45 30.35 0.81
CA ALA A 419 -4.13 30.59 1.41
C ALA A 419 -3.26 29.32 1.45
N ALA A 420 -3.84 28.16 1.76
CA ALA A 420 -3.12 26.90 1.81
C ALA A 420 -2.75 26.40 0.40
N LEU A 421 -3.61 26.63 -0.59
CA LEU A 421 -3.34 26.32 -2.00
C LEU A 421 -2.22 27.20 -2.57
N LEU A 422 -2.23 28.50 -2.25
CA LEU A 422 -1.17 29.44 -2.64
C LEU A 422 0.18 29.06 -2.01
N LEU A 423 0.18 28.64 -0.74
CA LEU A 423 1.40 28.11 -0.12
C LEU A 423 1.89 26.85 -0.83
N TYR A 424 0.97 25.95 -1.18
CA TYR A 424 1.30 24.68 -1.83
C TYR A 424 1.79 24.84 -3.28
N SER A 425 1.35 25.88 -4.00
CA SER A 425 1.88 26.18 -5.35
C SER A 425 3.34 26.65 -5.29
N ARG A 426 3.73 27.34 -4.21
CA ARG A 426 5.11 27.79 -3.96
C ARG A 426 6.02 26.73 -3.33
N ARG A 427 5.52 25.51 -3.08
CA ARG A 427 6.24 24.47 -2.31
C ARG A 427 7.63 24.13 -2.86
N GLU A 428 7.78 24.09 -4.18
CA GLU A 428 9.03 23.67 -4.82
C GLU A 428 10.12 24.73 -4.62
N HIS A 429 9.75 26.01 -4.75
CA HIS A 429 10.62 27.13 -4.44
C HIS A 429 11.00 27.16 -2.95
N LEU A 430 10.01 27.03 -2.05
CA LEU A 430 10.29 27.00 -0.60
C LEU A 430 11.23 25.86 -0.22
N TRP A 431 11.05 24.67 -0.82
CA TRP A 431 11.93 23.54 -0.56
C TRP A 431 13.34 23.77 -1.09
N GLN A 432 13.48 24.37 -2.28
CA GLN A 432 14.79 24.79 -2.79
C GLN A 432 15.46 25.80 -1.86
N TYR A 433 14.72 26.78 -1.33
CA TYR A 433 15.24 27.79 -0.41
C TYR A 433 15.73 27.14 0.89
N VAL A 434 14.88 26.32 1.52
CA VAL A 434 15.21 25.60 2.75
C VAL A 434 16.43 24.71 2.56
N SER A 435 16.48 23.90 1.50
CA SER A 435 17.59 22.98 1.26
C SER A 435 18.92 23.71 1.06
N ASN A 436 18.93 24.83 0.33
CA ASN A 436 20.16 25.60 0.13
C ASN A 436 20.58 26.33 1.41
N LEU A 437 19.63 26.89 2.17
CA LEU A 437 19.91 27.52 3.45
C LEU A 437 20.41 26.51 4.49
N GLU A 438 19.88 25.29 4.52
CA GLU A 438 20.34 24.22 5.41
C GLU A 438 21.79 23.84 5.11
N LEU A 439 22.15 23.75 3.83
CA LEU A 439 23.53 23.54 3.40
C LEU A 439 24.43 24.71 3.85
N THR A 440 24.03 25.95 3.56
CA THR A 440 24.78 27.15 3.97
C THR A 440 25.01 27.19 5.48
N VAL A 441 23.94 26.97 6.26
CA VAL A 441 24.02 26.93 7.73
C VAL A 441 24.92 25.80 8.22
N HIS A 442 24.84 24.62 7.60
CA HIS A 442 25.69 23.49 7.95
C HIS A 442 27.18 23.80 7.72
N HIS A 443 27.54 24.29 6.53
CA HIS A 443 28.92 24.65 6.22
C HIS A 443 29.43 25.80 7.10
N TYR A 444 28.60 26.82 7.35
CA TYR A 444 28.96 27.90 8.27
C TYR A 444 29.25 27.40 9.68
N ASN A 445 28.32 26.63 10.27
CA ASN A 445 28.50 26.07 11.61
C ASN A 445 29.72 25.15 11.68
N LYS A 446 29.94 24.32 10.65
CA LYS A 446 31.14 23.46 10.54
C LYS A 446 32.42 24.30 10.53
N MET A 447 32.47 25.40 9.76
CA MET A 447 33.62 26.31 9.77
C MET A 447 33.84 26.89 11.16
N THR A 448 32.83 27.51 11.76
CA THR A 448 32.97 28.17 13.08
C THR A 448 33.40 27.21 14.18
N GLN A 449 32.96 25.95 14.12
CA GLN A 449 33.33 24.94 15.13
C GLN A 449 34.70 24.29 14.89
N SER A 450 35.21 24.30 13.65
CA SER A 450 36.41 23.55 13.30
C SER A 450 37.66 24.40 13.13
N VAL A 451 37.54 25.71 12.89
CA VAL A 451 38.68 26.62 12.67
C VAL A 451 39.62 26.60 13.88
N LEU A 452 40.92 26.39 13.63
CA LEU A 452 41.94 26.40 14.67
C LEU A 452 42.22 27.82 15.16
N GLU A 453 42.70 27.97 16.40
CA GLU A 453 43.03 29.28 16.97
C GLU A 453 44.09 30.04 16.14
N VAL A 454 45.02 29.31 15.51
CA VAL A 454 46.05 29.87 14.62
C VAL A 454 45.51 30.20 13.22
N GLU A 455 44.43 29.57 12.79
CA GLU A 455 43.77 29.84 11.50
C GLU A 455 42.77 31.00 11.60
N LEU A 456 42.13 31.18 12.76
CA LEU A 456 41.07 32.16 12.97
C LEU A 456 41.48 33.59 12.58
N PRO A 457 42.65 34.14 13.01
CA PRO A 457 43.06 35.49 12.63
C PRO A 457 43.19 35.68 11.11
N LEU A 458 43.63 34.64 10.39
CA LEU A 458 43.85 34.68 8.94
C LEU A 458 42.54 34.80 8.16
N VAL A 459 41.47 34.15 8.64
CA VAL A 459 40.16 34.16 7.97
C VAL A 459 39.12 35.08 8.64
N GLN A 460 39.49 35.77 9.72
CA GLN A 460 38.59 36.59 10.53
C GLN A 460 37.83 37.64 9.70
N ALA A 461 38.52 38.35 8.81
CA ALA A 461 37.90 39.37 7.96
C ALA A 461 36.87 38.78 6.99
N GLN A 462 37.17 37.60 6.42
CA GLN A 462 36.25 36.88 5.53
C GLN A 462 35.03 36.37 6.31
N LEU A 463 35.23 35.84 7.52
CA LEU A 463 34.14 35.41 8.40
C LEU A 463 33.23 36.58 8.82
N GLN A 464 33.79 37.76 9.09
CA GLN A 464 33.01 38.96 9.42
C GLN A 464 32.16 39.45 8.23
N ASN A 465 32.71 39.39 7.01
CA ASN A 465 31.95 39.72 5.81
C ASN A 465 30.77 38.75 5.63
N LEU A 466 31.00 37.44 5.76
CA LEU A 466 29.94 36.43 5.72
C LEU A 466 28.89 36.63 6.82
N ASP A 467 29.31 36.96 8.04
CA ASP A 467 28.39 37.24 9.14
C ASP A 467 27.50 38.46 8.82
N SER A 468 28.07 39.50 8.20
CA SER A 468 27.32 40.67 7.75
C SER A 468 26.29 40.35 6.66
N GLU A 469 26.63 39.44 5.74
CA GLU A 469 25.71 38.95 4.70
C GLU A 469 24.59 38.12 5.31
N LEU A 470 24.92 37.23 6.25
CA LEU A 470 23.97 36.38 6.97
C LEU A 470 23.08 37.15 7.95
N ASN A 471 23.51 38.31 8.46
CA ASN A 471 22.66 39.17 9.28
C ASN A 471 21.46 39.72 8.51
N LYS A 472 21.58 39.92 7.19
CA LYS A 472 20.43 40.29 6.33
C LYS A 472 19.34 39.22 6.34
N ALA A 473 19.71 37.93 6.34
CA ALA A 473 18.77 36.81 6.47
C ALA A 473 18.14 36.66 7.87
N GLN A 474 18.75 37.24 8.89
CA GLN A 474 18.28 37.19 10.27
C GLN A 474 17.31 38.33 10.62
N GLU A 475 17.54 39.53 10.07
CA GLU A 475 16.79 40.73 10.50
C GLU A 475 15.84 41.28 9.43
N VAL A 476 16.19 41.15 8.15
CA VAL A 476 15.50 41.88 7.06
C VAL A 476 14.68 40.96 6.17
N LEU A 477 15.27 39.84 5.74
CA LEU A 477 14.62 38.93 4.79
C LEU A 477 13.65 37.98 5.50
N GLN A 478 12.44 37.88 4.97
CA GLN A 478 11.39 36.98 5.41
C GLN A 478 11.06 35.99 4.31
N TRP A 479 10.37 34.88 4.63
CA TRP A 479 9.99 33.88 3.61
C TRP A 479 9.01 34.40 2.55
N ASN A 480 8.31 35.49 2.85
CA ASN A 480 7.39 36.18 1.92
C ASN A 480 8.03 37.27 1.06
N SER A 481 9.31 37.61 1.29
CA SER A 481 10.00 38.62 0.50
C SER A 481 10.11 38.21 -0.98
N GLU A 482 10.11 39.19 -1.88
CA GLU A 482 10.36 38.95 -3.30
C GLU A 482 11.87 38.76 -3.55
N ASP A 483 12.22 37.99 -4.58
CA ASP A 483 13.61 37.80 -5.05
C ASP A 483 14.64 37.34 -3.99
N ILE A 484 14.25 36.43 -3.08
CA ILE A 484 15.15 35.86 -2.07
C ILE A 484 16.19 34.90 -2.70
N TRP A 485 15.86 34.28 -3.83
CA TRP A 485 16.65 33.19 -4.43
C TRP A 485 18.08 33.59 -4.83
N PRO A 486 18.31 34.70 -5.57
CA PRO A 486 19.67 35.13 -5.90
C PRO A 486 20.53 35.36 -4.66
N TYR A 487 19.96 35.98 -3.62
CA TYR A 487 20.65 36.18 -2.34
C TYR A 487 21.05 34.86 -1.69
N ILE A 488 20.14 33.86 -1.62
CA ILE A 488 20.45 32.55 -1.04
C ILE A 488 21.62 31.89 -1.79
N LEU A 489 21.63 31.98 -3.12
CA LEU A 489 22.70 31.41 -3.94
C LEU A 489 24.04 32.10 -3.69
N GLU A 490 24.07 33.44 -3.69
CA GLU A 490 25.30 34.20 -3.44
C GLU A 490 25.90 33.88 -2.08
N VAL A 491 25.08 33.92 -1.01
CA VAL A 491 25.57 33.63 0.35
C VAL A 491 26.00 32.17 0.48
N ARG A 492 25.26 31.23 -0.12
CA ARG A 492 25.66 29.81 -0.16
C ARG A 492 27.02 29.66 -0.82
N ASP A 493 27.23 30.28 -1.98
CA ASP A 493 28.45 30.11 -2.76
C ASP A 493 29.66 30.69 -2.01
N HIS A 494 29.51 31.88 -1.39
CA HIS A 494 30.58 32.45 -0.56
C HIS A 494 30.92 31.57 0.66
N VAL A 495 29.91 31.03 1.35
CA VAL A 495 30.10 30.15 2.51
C VAL A 495 30.77 28.84 2.10
N CYS A 496 30.28 28.19 1.04
CA CYS A 496 30.84 26.94 0.53
C CYS A 496 32.27 27.12 0.00
N GLU A 497 32.57 28.24 -0.67
CA GLU A 497 33.92 28.54 -1.14
C GLU A 497 34.90 28.70 0.02
N LEU A 498 34.53 29.46 1.06
CA LEU A 498 35.38 29.61 2.25
C LEU A 498 35.58 28.27 2.97
N GLU A 499 34.51 27.48 3.12
CA GLU A 499 34.59 26.18 3.79
C GLU A 499 35.49 25.21 3.03
N ALA A 500 35.38 25.15 1.70
CA ALA A 500 36.22 24.32 0.86
C ALA A 500 37.71 24.71 0.97
N ARG A 501 38.02 26.02 0.99
CA ARG A 501 39.40 26.51 1.15
C ARG A 501 39.96 26.16 2.53
N LEU A 502 39.18 26.37 3.60
CA LEU A 502 39.57 26.02 4.96
C LEU A 502 39.77 24.50 5.13
N GLN A 503 38.86 23.69 4.59
CA GLN A 503 38.97 22.24 4.63
C GLN A 503 40.23 21.76 3.89
N LYS A 504 40.54 22.36 2.73
CA LYS A 504 41.76 22.05 1.99
C LYS A 504 43.03 22.46 2.76
N SER A 505 43.03 23.59 3.45
CA SER A 505 44.14 24.00 4.32
C SER A 505 44.37 22.98 5.44
N LYS A 506 43.29 22.46 6.05
CA LYS A 506 43.39 21.43 7.09
C LYS A 506 43.91 20.10 6.56
N GLU A 507 43.45 19.67 5.38
CA GLU A 507 44.01 18.50 4.70
C GLU A 507 45.52 18.66 4.45
N ASN A 508 45.98 19.87 4.11
CA ASN A 508 47.41 20.13 3.97
C ASN A 508 48.16 19.97 5.31
N ILE A 509 47.60 20.45 6.43
CA ILE A 509 48.17 20.24 7.77
C ILE A 509 48.24 18.74 8.10
N GLU A 510 47.16 17.99 7.86
CA GLU A 510 47.12 16.55 8.08
C GLU A 510 48.13 15.80 7.20
N ASP A 511 48.35 16.24 5.97
CA ASP A 511 49.36 15.70 5.07
C ASP A 511 50.78 15.98 5.60
N ILE A 512 51.05 17.20 6.12
CA ILE A 512 52.33 17.52 6.76
C ILE A 512 52.52 16.65 8.02
N GLN A 513 51.48 16.46 8.83
CA GLN A 513 51.52 15.55 9.98
C GLN A 513 51.81 14.11 9.57
N ARG A 514 51.23 13.63 8.47
CA ARG A 514 51.47 12.28 7.95
C ARG A 514 52.90 12.12 7.45
N ILE A 515 53.43 13.14 6.76
CA ILE A 515 54.82 13.16 6.28
C ILE A 515 55.79 13.11 7.46
N THR A 516 55.61 13.99 8.45
CA THR A 516 56.48 14.08 9.64
C THR A 516 56.44 12.81 10.49
N ARG A 517 55.26 12.21 10.70
CA ARG A 517 55.13 10.89 11.36
C ARG A 517 55.77 9.76 10.57
N GLY A 518 55.77 9.85 9.23
CA GLY A 518 56.42 8.88 8.36
C GLY A 518 57.95 8.79 8.53
N TRP A 519 58.58 9.80 9.14
CA TRP A 519 60.00 9.78 9.46
C TRP A 519 60.35 8.90 10.67
N ALA A 520 59.36 8.53 11.49
CA ALA A 520 59.53 7.74 12.71
C ALA A 520 59.75 6.24 12.40
N SER A 521 60.87 5.92 11.77
CA SER A 521 61.37 4.57 11.56
C SER A 521 62.85 4.54 11.93
N PRO A 522 63.33 3.49 12.63
CA PRO A 522 64.75 3.34 12.88
C PRO A 522 65.53 3.36 11.57
N VAL A 523 66.48 4.28 11.45
CA VAL A 523 67.37 4.35 10.26
C VAL A 523 68.31 3.14 10.19
N PHE A 524 68.49 2.46 11.33
CA PHE A 524 69.40 1.33 11.48
C PHE A 524 68.64 0.02 11.66
N GLU A 525 69.16 -1.05 11.05
CA GLU A 525 68.57 -2.39 11.09
C GLU A 525 69.66 -3.46 11.21
N ARG A 526 69.33 -4.59 11.85
CA ARG A 526 70.16 -5.80 11.83
C ARG A 526 70.14 -6.46 10.45
N ARG A 527 71.21 -7.19 10.08
CA ARG A 527 71.25 -7.96 8.82
C ARG A 527 70.05 -8.92 8.73
N GLU A 528 69.42 -8.97 7.56
CA GLU A 528 68.22 -9.78 7.28
C GLU A 528 67.01 -9.57 8.24
N GLY A 529 67.01 -8.53 9.09
CA GLY A 529 65.96 -8.31 10.10
C GLY A 529 65.94 -9.34 11.24
N LYS A 530 66.98 -10.18 11.34
CA LYS A 530 67.08 -11.22 12.38
C LYS A 530 67.64 -10.62 13.67
N ARG A 531 67.04 -11.01 14.82
CA ARG A 531 67.48 -10.54 16.15
C ARG A 531 68.91 -10.92 16.49
N ASP A 532 69.37 -12.06 15.96
CA ASP A 532 70.69 -12.62 16.26
C ASP A 532 71.80 -12.14 15.31
N ALA A 533 71.46 -11.29 14.33
CA ALA A 533 72.39 -10.83 13.32
C ALA A 533 73.04 -9.48 13.70
N LEU A 534 74.25 -9.25 13.22
CA LEU A 534 74.98 -7.99 13.43
C LEU A 534 74.29 -6.80 12.74
N LEU A 535 74.64 -5.59 13.16
CA LEU A 535 74.25 -4.35 12.50
C LEU A 535 74.71 -4.37 11.05
N ARG A 536 73.81 -4.01 10.12
CA ARG A 536 74.14 -3.99 8.70
C ARG A 536 74.94 -2.73 8.36
N LEU A 537 76.26 -2.84 8.30
CA LEU A 537 77.18 -1.74 7.96
C LEU A 537 77.47 -1.61 6.45
N ASP A 538 77.43 -2.71 5.69
CA ASP A 538 77.91 -2.73 4.28
C ASP A 538 77.01 -1.98 3.28
N GLU A 539 75.70 -1.86 3.57
CA GLU A 539 74.71 -1.13 2.75
C GLU A 539 74.21 0.15 3.45
N GLN A 540 74.85 0.53 4.56
CA GLN A 540 74.35 1.57 5.44
C GLN A 540 74.39 2.95 4.78
N THR A 541 75.40 3.21 3.95
CA THR A 541 75.53 4.47 3.21
C THR A 541 74.39 4.66 2.22
N ASP A 542 74.01 3.61 1.49
CA ASP A 542 72.97 3.68 0.48
C ASP A 542 71.58 3.82 1.13
N LYS A 543 71.32 3.08 2.21
CA LYS A 543 70.09 3.22 3.00
C LYS A 543 69.96 4.59 3.64
N LEU A 544 71.04 5.11 4.20
CA LEU A 544 71.10 6.44 4.80
C LEU A 544 70.85 7.53 3.74
N GLU A 545 71.47 7.42 2.56
CA GLU A 545 71.26 8.37 1.47
C GLU A 545 69.83 8.28 0.92
N ASN A 546 69.24 7.08 0.82
CA ASN A 546 67.82 6.90 0.47
C ASN A 546 66.89 7.56 1.50
N PHE A 547 67.17 7.41 2.79
CA PHE A 547 66.43 8.07 3.87
C PHE A 547 66.58 9.60 3.80
N TYR A 548 67.79 10.11 3.55
CA TYR A 548 68.03 11.54 3.36
C TYR A 548 67.32 12.10 2.12
N ASN A 549 67.31 11.36 1.01
CA ASN A 549 66.58 11.74 -0.19
C ASN A 549 65.06 11.77 0.08
N MET A 550 64.54 10.82 0.85
CA MET A 550 63.15 10.85 1.30
C MET A 550 62.85 12.08 2.16
N ILE A 551 63.74 12.47 3.08
CA ILE A 551 63.57 13.67 3.92
C ILE A 551 63.65 14.95 3.08
N ARG A 552 64.59 15.06 2.13
CA ARG A 552 64.68 16.21 1.21
C ARG A 552 63.40 16.35 0.38
N ALA A 553 62.93 15.26 -0.22
CA ALA A 553 61.68 15.24 -0.98
C ALA A 553 60.46 15.57 -0.10
N SER A 554 60.46 15.11 1.16
CA SER A 554 59.45 15.48 2.15
C SER A 554 59.45 16.98 2.42
N GLY A 555 60.62 17.59 2.60
CA GLY A 555 60.78 19.03 2.81
C GLY A 555 60.25 19.86 1.63
N GLU A 556 60.57 19.46 0.39
CA GLU A 556 60.03 20.10 -0.82
C GLU A 556 58.50 20.02 -0.87
N LYS A 557 57.93 18.86 -0.53
CA LYS A 557 56.49 18.66 -0.47
C LYS A 557 55.82 19.51 0.61
N ILE A 558 56.44 19.62 1.79
CA ILE A 558 55.94 20.48 2.88
C ILE A 558 55.92 21.95 2.45
N LEU A 559 56.99 22.44 1.82
CA LEU A 559 57.03 23.81 1.28
C LEU A 559 55.95 24.06 0.21
N PHE A 560 55.70 23.06 -0.64
CA PHE A 560 54.61 23.13 -1.62
C PHE A 560 53.23 23.22 -0.94
N LEU A 561 52.97 22.39 0.08
CA LEU A 561 51.72 22.42 0.86
C LEU A 561 51.54 23.74 1.61
N LEU A 562 52.61 24.33 2.14
CA LEU A 562 52.59 25.65 2.78
C LEU A 562 52.25 26.77 1.79
N LYS A 563 52.86 26.75 0.59
CA LYS A 563 52.54 27.72 -0.47
C LYS A 563 51.09 27.60 -0.92
N SER A 564 50.57 26.38 -1.01
CA SER A 564 49.15 26.15 -1.28
C SER A 564 48.26 26.71 -0.16
N SER A 565 48.64 26.49 1.10
CA SER A 565 47.86 26.97 2.27
C SER A 565 47.82 28.50 2.35
N LEU A 566 48.93 29.18 2.02
CA LEU A 566 48.99 30.65 1.90
C LEU A 566 47.95 31.18 0.91
N GLN A 567 47.86 30.56 -0.28
CA GLN A 567 46.90 30.94 -1.31
C GLN A 567 45.45 30.64 -0.91
N LEU A 568 45.21 29.50 -0.26
CA LEU A 568 43.88 29.07 0.17
C LEU A 568 43.32 30.01 1.26
N LEU A 569 44.15 30.41 2.22
CA LEU A 569 43.76 31.31 3.30
C LEU A 569 43.73 32.79 2.87
N GLY A 570 44.34 33.13 1.72
CA GLY A 570 44.41 34.51 1.23
C GLY A 570 45.23 35.43 2.12
N ALA A 571 46.22 34.86 2.83
CA ALA A 571 47.06 35.58 3.77
C ALA A 571 48.25 36.26 3.08
N ASP A 572 48.79 37.31 3.70
CA ASP A 572 50.04 37.94 3.26
C ASP A 572 51.24 37.25 3.94
N GLU A 573 52.29 36.95 3.16
CA GLU A 573 53.52 36.32 3.64
C GLU A 573 54.23 37.17 4.72
N SER A 574 54.01 38.49 4.71
CA SER A 574 54.61 39.42 5.66
C SER A 574 53.85 39.59 6.98
N SER A 575 52.60 39.10 7.05
CA SER A 575 51.70 39.29 8.18
C SER A 575 52.15 38.56 9.45
N GLU A 576 51.86 39.13 10.63
CA GLU A 576 52.18 38.50 11.92
C GLU A 576 51.32 37.25 12.15
N GLU A 577 50.09 37.25 11.65
CA GLU A 577 49.17 36.12 11.71
C GLU A 577 49.72 34.92 10.92
N TRP A 578 50.31 35.17 9.73
CA TRP A 578 50.95 34.11 8.95
C TRP A 578 52.20 33.57 9.62
N LYS A 579 53.01 34.43 10.27
CA LYS A 579 54.17 33.99 11.05
C LYS A 579 53.77 33.06 12.20
N ALA A 580 52.68 33.38 12.92
CA ALA A 580 52.16 32.51 13.97
C ALA A 580 51.68 31.15 13.43
N TYR A 581 51.06 31.12 12.25
CA TYR A 581 50.70 29.87 11.57
C TYR A 581 51.94 29.07 11.13
N LEU A 582 52.98 29.75 10.64
CA LEU A 582 54.25 29.10 10.31
C LEU A 582 54.93 28.51 11.56
N ASP A 583 54.91 29.21 12.70
CA ASP A 583 55.47 28.73 13.96
C ASP A 583 54.77 27.44 14.42
N TYR A 584 53.45 27.38 14.33
CA TYR A 584 52.68 26.16 14.62
C TYR A 584 53.10 24.97 13.75
N ILE A 585 53.34 25.19 12.45
CA ILE A 585 53.81 24.13 11.55
C ILE A 585 55.29 23.80 11.78
N ASP A 586 56.11 24.79 12.13
CA ASP A 586 57.52 24.63 12.45
C ASP A 586 57.71 23.71 13.67
N ASP A 587 56.92 23.93 14.73
CA ASP A 587 56.89 23.08 15.93
C ASP A 587 56.49 21.64 15.59
N MET A 588 55.51 21.46 14.71
CA MET A 588 55.06 20.15 14.26
C MET A 588 56.14 19.40 13.46
N ILE A 589 56.94 20.11 12.65
CA ILE A 589 58.07 19.54 11.93
C ILE A 589 59.22 19.21 12.90
N MET A 590 59.48 20.08 13.86
CA MET A 590 60.44 19.86 14.94
C MET A 590 60.12 18.59 15.73
N ASP A 591 58.85 18.41 16.12
CA ASP A 591 58.38 17.18 16.75
C ASP A 591 58.62 15.96 15.87
N GLY A 592 58.35 16.05 14.57
CA GLY A 592 58.63 14.96 13.62
C GLY A 592 60.11 14.51 13.63
N PHE A 593 61.04 15.48 13.57
CA PHE A 593 62.47 15.17 13.67
C PHE A 593 62.86 14.59 15.04
N PHE A 594 62.32 15.15 16.12
CA PHE A 594 62.56 14.64 17.47
C PHE A 594 62.15 13.18 17.60
N HIS A 595 60.96 12.81 17.11
CA HIS A 595 60.48 11.42 17.13
C HIS A 595 61.36 10.49 16.30
N SER A 596 61.76 10.90 15.09
CA SER A 596 62.63 10.09 14.22
C SER A 596 64.01 9.83 14.83
N ILE A 597 64.64 10.86 15.39
CA ILE A 597 65.94 10.75 16.07
C ILE A 597 65.80 9.89 17.32
N ARG A 598 64.77 10.14 18.14
CA ARG A 598 64.50 9.38 19.36
C ARG A 598 64.32 7.90 19.07
N ASP A 599 63.50 7.53 18.10
CA ASP A 599 63.22 6.11 17.79
C ASP A 599 64.47 5.40 17.25
N SER A 600 65.31 6.10 16.49
CA SER A 600 66.60 5.59 16.03
C SER A 600 67.62 5.42 17.17
N LEU A 601 67.66 6.36 18.13
CA LEU A 601 68.50 6.23 19.34
C LEU A 601 67.98 5.15 20.28
N GLN A 602 66.66 5.03 20.44
CA GLN A 602 66.03 3.98 21.22
C GLN A 602 66.37 2.60 20.65
N PHE A 603 66.36 2.45 19.32
CA PHE A 603 66.82 1.22 18.68
C PHE A 603 68.27 0.88 19.07
N LEU A 604 69.19 1.85 19.06
CA LEU A 604 70.58 1.61 19.48
C LEU A 604 70.67 1.21 20.96
N LEU A 605 69.92 1.87 21.84
CA LEU A 605 69.87 1.56 23.27
C LEU A 605 69.31 0.15 23.52
N ASP A 606 68.18 -0.20 22.92
CA ASP A 606 67.53 -1.50 23.09
C ASP A 606 68.44 -2.66 22.61
N ASN A 607 69.24 -2.43 21.57
CA ASN A 607 70.15 -3.43 21.02
C ASN A 607 71.52 -3.50 21.72
N THR A 608 71.84 -2.52 22.57
CA THR A 608 73.10 -2.47 23.36
C THR A 608 72.87 -2.65 24.87
N ASP A 609 71.63 -2.81 25.32
CA ASP A 609 71.29 -3.10 26.71
C ASP A 609 71.91 -4.44 27.17
N GLN A 610 72.26 -4.54 28.45
CA GLN A 610 72.86 -5.73 29.07
C GLN A 610 71.94 -6.96 28.98
N LYS A 611 70.64 -6.75 28.76
CA LYS A 611 69.64 -7.81 28.57
C LYS A 611 69.57 -8.33 27.13
N SER A 612 70.19 -7.65 26.17
CA SER A 612 70.26 -8.09 24.78
C SER A 612 71.23 -9.25 24.65
N THR A 613 70.74 -10.42 24.25
CA THR A 613 71.55 -11.65 24.13
C THR A 613 72.39 -11.71 22.87
N ALA A 614 72.14 -10.85 21.88
CA ALA A 614 72.81 -10.87 20.58
C ALA A 614 73.68 -9.61 20.36
N PRO A 615 74.99 -9.76 20.06
CA PRO A 615 75.87 -8.63 19.83
C PRO A 615 75.41 -7.78 18.65
N LEU A 616 75.56 -6.45 18.77
CA LEU A 616 75.18 -5.51 17.70
C LEU A 616 76.34 -5.27 16.72
N MET A 617 77.58 -5.28 17.19
CA MET A 617 78.79 -5.03 16.39
C MET A 617 79.83 -6.10 16.68
N GLU A 618 80.70 -6.37 15.71
CA GLU A 618 81.82 -7.30 15.84
C GLU A 618 83.16 -6.55 15.82
N VAL A 619 84.16 -7.12 16.49
CA VAL A 619 85.54 -6.66 16.48
C VAL A 619 86.42 -7.88 16.24
N LEU A 620 87.28 -7.81 15.21
CA LEU A 620 88.24 -8.87 14.89
C LEU A 620 89.51 -8.67 15.71
N LEU A 621 90.03 -9.75 16.29
CA LEU A 621 91.30 -9.75 17.01
C LEU A 621 92.37 -10.44 16.16
N ASP A 622 93.36 -9.67 15.72
CA ASP A 622 94.52 -10.15 14.97
C ASP A 622 95.74 -10.28 15.92
N LEU A 623 96.32 -11.47 15.95
CA LEU A 623 97.50 -11.79 16.75
C LEU A 623 98.78 -11.46 15.98
N ASN A 624 99.28 -10.24 16.10
CA ASN A 624 100.53 -9.79 15.49
C ASN A 624 101.62 -9.63 16.57
N VAL A 625 102.30 -10.73 16.91
CA VAL A 625 103.33 -10.77 17.95
C VAL A 625 104.33 -9.60 17.82
N PRO A 626 104.58 -8.81 18.88
CA PRO A 626 104.16 -9.02 20.28
C PRO A 626 102.77 -8.48 20.65
N ASP A 627 102.05 -7.84 19.74
CA ASP A 627 100.86 -7.03 20.02
C ASP A 627 99.54 -7.73 19.64
N LEU A 628 98.48 -7.37 20.37
CA LEU A 628 97.09 -7.74 20.11
C LEU A 628 96.43 -6.58 19.36
N ILE A 629 96.06 -6.78 18.09
CA ILE A 629 95.46 -5.72 17.26
C ILE A 629 93.96 -5.98 17.14
N PHE A 630 93.13 -5.02 17.56
CA PHE A 630 91.69 -5.05 17.34
C PHE A 630 91.31 -4.27 16.08
N SER A 631 90.47 -4.85 15.25
CA SER A 631 89.95 -4.27 14.00
C SER A 631 88.42 -4.26 14.04
N PRO A 632 87.75 -3.11 14.26
CA PRO A 632 88.31 -1.77 14.50
C PRO A 632 88.97 -1.61 15.88
N SER A 633 89.86 -0.62 16.01
CA SER A 633 90.58 -0.32 17.26
C SER A 633 89.62 0.01 18.41
N LEU A 634 89.94 -0.47 19.61
CA LEU A 634 89.23 -0.13 20.85
C LEU A 634 89.88 1.05 21.59
N ASP A 635 91.04 1.50 21.15
CA ASP A 635 91.79 2.58 21.81
C ASP A 635 91.17 3.95 21.52
N TYR A 636 91.21 4.83 22.52
CA TYR A 636 90.72 6.20 22.38
C TYR A 636 91.67 7.03 21.50
N GLY A 637 91.11 7.77 20.53
CA GLY A 637 91.87 8.72 19.70
C GLY A 637 92.64 8.11 18.53
N THR A 638 92.52 6.79 18.30
CA THR A 638 92.96 6.16 17.04
C THR A 638 91.88 6.36 15.98
N GLY A 639 92.17 7.10 14.91
CA GLY A 639 91.20 7.35 13.84
C GLY A 639 90.66 6.04 13.22
N ASP A 640 89.34 5.97 13.04
CA ASP A 640 88.57 4.77 12.62
C ASP A 640 88.45 3.66 13.67
N GLY A 641 88.49 4.03 14.96
CA GLY A 641 88.16 3.15 16.07
C GLY A 641 86.66 2.83 16.18
N LEU A 642 86.30 1.87 17.03
CA LEU A 642 84.90 1.48 17.27
C LEU A 642 84.05 2.66 17.78
N LEU A 643 84.62 3.49 18.67
CA LEU A 643 83.97 4.69 19.20
C LEU A 643 83.69 5.73 18.11
N ASP A 644 84.68 5.99 17.25
CA ASP A 644 84.52 6.90 16.11
C ASP A 644 83.40 6.44 15.18
N ARG A 645 83.29 5.12 14.94
CA ARG A 645 82.22 4.55 14.12
C ARG A 645 80.84 4.79 14.75
N VAL A 646 80.69 4.56 16.06
CA VAL A 646 79.43 4.86 16.77
C VAL A 646 79.11 6.36 16.76
N GLU A 647 80.11 7.22 16.94
CA GLU A 647 79.94 8.66 16.88
C GLU A 647 79.49 9.13 15.49
N VAL A 648 80.06 8.55 14.43
CA VAL A 648 79.62 8.78 13.04
C VAL A 648 78.16 8.37 12.84
N LEU A 649 77.73 7.24 13.39
CA LEU A 649 76.32 6.80 13.32
C LEU A 649 75.39 7.81 13.99
N ILE A 650 75.72 8.25 15.20
CA ILE A 650 74.92 9.22 15.95
C ILE A 650 74.89 10.57 15.21
N ARG A 651 76.05 11.05 14.73
CA ARG A 651 76.14 12.31 13.96
C ARG A 651 75.30 12.26 12.68
N ASN A 652 75.28 11.11 12.01
CA ASN A 652 74.43 10.90 10.84
C ASN A 652 72.94 10.97 11.21
N LEU A 653 72.51 10.40 12.34
CA LEU A 653 71.12 10.58 12.80
C LEU A 653 70.78 12.06 12.97
N PHE A 654 71.59 12.83 13.69
CA PHE A 654 71.30 14.27 13.91
C PHE A 654 71.34 15.10 12.62
N ARG A 655 72.16 14.72 11.63
CA ARG A 655 72.26 15.40 10.33
C ARG A 655 70.93 15.45 9.57
N MET A 656 69.98 14.54 9.84
CA MET A 656 68.67 14.54 9.16
C MET A 656 67.91 15.87 9.31
N SER A 657 68.07 16.52 10.46
CA SER A 657 67.46 17.82 10.79
C SER A 657 68.08 19.01 10.03
N SER A 658 69.20 18.80 9.34
CA SER A 658 69.85 19.81 8.49
C SER A 658 69.35 19.77 7.03
N LEU A 659 68.57 18.76 6.66
CA LEU A 659 68.22 18.48 5.26
C LEU A 659 66.95 19.19 4.79
N VAL A 660 66.12 19.65 5.72
CA VAL A 660 64.91 20.42 5.43
C VAL A 660 65.15 21.87 5.84
N PRO A 661 64.93 22.84 4.93
CA PRO A 661 65.00 24.25 5.29
C PRO A 661 63.90 24.59 6.28
N ARG A 662 64.22 25.43 7.27
CA ARG A 662 63.26 25.83 8.29
C ARG A 662 62.10 26.63 7.68
N VAL A 663 60.87 26.32 8.10
CA VAL A 663 59.68 26.97 7.52
C VAL A 663 59.43 28.34 8.14
N ALA A 664 59.69 28.48 9.45
CA ALA A 664 59.69 29.77 10.16
C ALA A 664 60.99 30.55 9.88
N LYS A 665 61.08 31.18 8.70
CA LYS A 665 62.26 31.96 8.27
C LYS A 665 62.58 33.13 9.21
N HIS A 666 61.57 33.67 9.91
CA HIS A 666 61.73 34.78 10.86
C HIS A 666 62.52 34.41 12.11
N CYS A 667 62.67 33.12 12.43
CA CYS A 667 63.51 32.67 13.55
C CYS A 667 65.03 32.83 13.30
N GLY A 668 65.46 33.18 12.08
CA GLY A 668 66.87 33.43 11.76
C GLY A 668 67.78 32.19 11.71
N ILE A 669 67.21 30.99 11.87
CA ILE A 669 67.94 29.71 11.84
C ILE A 669 67.59 28.98 10.53
N PRO A 670 68.57 28.58 9.70
CA PRO A 670 68.31 28.05 8.36
C PRO A 670 67.75 26.61 8.33
N HIS A 671 67.98 25.82 9.38
CA HIS A 671 67.59 24.41 9.46
C HIS A 671 67.27 23.99 10.90
N TYR A 672 66.66 22.83 11.09
CA TYR A 672 66.22 22.33 12.40
C TYR A 672 67.35 21.73 13.26
N GLN A 673 68.55 21.56 12.70
CA GLN A 673 69.70 21.08 13.46
C GLN A 673 70.19 22.14 14.47
N VAL A 674 70.21 21.79 15.75
CA VAL A 674 70.89 22.57 16.80
C VAL A 674 72.39 22.45 16.60
N ARG A 675 73.12 23.57 16.59
CA ARG A 675 74.59 23.56 16.57
C ARG A 675 75.09 22.90 17.87
N HIS A 676 75.52 21.65 17.79
CA HIS A 676 76.36 21.08 18.84
C HIS A 676 77.70 21.83 18.82
N GLY A 677 77.87 22.82 19.70
CA GLY A 677 79.16 23.52 19.84
C GLY A 677 79.19 24.94 20.40
N GLU A 678 78.15 25.49 21.02
CA GLU A 678 78.25 26.83 21.66
C GLU A 678 77.88 26.89 23.15
N ASN A 679 77.73 25.75 23.84
CA ASN A 679 77.63 25.72 25.31
C ASN A 679 78.38 24.51 25.90
N THR A 680 79.71 24.61 25.91
CA THR A 680 80.62 24.09 26.95
C THR A 680 81.88 24.94 26.96
#